data_AF-A0A953RK20-F1
#
_entry.id   AF-A0A953RK20-F1
#
_cell.length_a   1.000
_cell.length_b   1.000
_cell.length_c   1.000
_cell.angle_alpha   90.00
_cell.angle_beta   90.00
_cell.angle_gamma   90.00
#
_symmetry.space_group_name_H-M   'P 1'
#
loop_
_entity.id
_entity.type
_entity.pdbx_description
1 polymer ?
#
loop_
_entity_poly.entity_id
_entity_poly.type
_entity_poly.pdbx_seq_one_letter_code
_entity_poly.pdbx_strand_id
1 'polypeptide(L)'
;MTFDAADEALFHAYGFLDADEEAAAYLETHYQRLRATLSFLGTREPARILELGAYPPFTLMLARRFPQAEIAAAYHADPLSTKYYGRFTRNGRLALPSREPGFPERSFGVHCFNAERDVWPFDGGSFDLVLAMELLEHLLLDPCFLFREAHRVLAMEGSLIVTTPNLASLEGVSSMLGNRSPYRFGPYSPQGEYGRHNREYVPRELPLVGEACGFATQRIATGDVYPVQADPGQARKLLVDLQDDLSLRSQTIFYEGRKTGAPFGSYPAALYDYDVPEHSAILRVRHHERQNGGGIQMSVEVVNTGRYQWRPDVEDATNLGVQVLDRRRRPVSPDYLRVFLPRPLSPGEHAVLDFTVPDPGVADGFCLRLDMVHERVVWFSAAPRGELAVDLPSNMDRSPVLEFDAPAAREAGHRGLRIVIATTQVPFVRGGAELLAEGLRDALLAEGHQAEITAIPFRWYPPERLLDMMLACRLLDVSETCGVRTDVLIGLKFPAYFIRHPAKSLWLLHQHRTAYDLWGHELGDIHQFPNGPQVRDAIQQADRQLIPEARVISAISQNVARRLERYCGIRAQAVYHPPFNAERFHCAAAGEYLFFPSRLTQIKRQELVLEALALTRQRVVVHFAGPADTPSYTGKLHTLAGNLGVAGRVRWLGTISEDEKIERYARAVGVVFPPLDEDYGYVSLEAMLSSKPLVTCTDSGGPLEFVDPGATGLVAEPSPAALAEALDRLWGDRAQARAMGQAARDRYAGMHISWKSVVEHLLPG
;
A
#
# COMPACT_ATOMS: atom_id res chain seq x y z
N MET A 1 -20.14 25.19 -16.88
CA MET A 1 -20.37 26.65 -16.81
C MET A 1 -20.80 27.09 -18.20
N THR A 2 -21.95 27.76 -18.35
CA THR A 2 -22.43 28.30 -19.65
C THR A 2 -21.90 29.72 -19.84
N PHE A 3 -21.43 30.00 -21.06
CA PHE A 3 -20.51 31.10 -21.40
C PHE A 3 -21.23 32.34 -21.95
N ASP A 4 -20.64 33.53 -21.75
CA ASP A 4 -21.07 34.80 -22.35
C ASP A 4 -20.27 35.08 -23.64
N ALA A 5 -20.95 35.45 -24.72
CA ALA A 5 -20.36 35.79 -26.01
C ALA A 5 -19.51 37.08 -25.96
N ALA A 6 -19.66 37.88 -24.89
CA ALA A 6 -18.92 39.12 -24.68
C ALA A 6 -17.42 38.92 -24.36
N ASP A 7 -17.04 37.80 -23.74
CA ASP A 7 -15.63 37.53 -23.36
C ASP A 7 -14.77 37.07 -24.56
N GLU A 8 -15.39 36.46 -25.58
CA GLU A 8 -14.73 35.97 -26.79
C GLU A 8 -14.46 37.11 -27.79
N ALA A 9 -15.40 38.06 -27.92
CA ALA A 9 -15.20 39.30 -28.68
C ALA A 9 -14.09 40.18 -28.07
N LEU A 10 -13.92 40.09 -26.75
CA LEU A 10 -12.89 40.78 -25.99
C LEU A 10 -11.48 40.29 -26.33
N PHE A 11 -11.33 38.98 -26.46
CA PHE A 11 -10.07 38.32 -26.74
C PHE A 11 -9.49 38.73 -28.10
N HIS A 12 -10.36 38.92 -29.10
CA HIS A 12 -9.98 39.45 -30.40
C HIS A 12 -9.78 40.99 -30.41
N ALA A 13 -10.41 41.73 -29.50
CA ALA A 13 -10.28 43.18 -29.39
C ALA A 13 -8.95 43.65 -28.76
N TYR A 14 -8.30 42.81 -27.95
CA TYR A 14 -7.06 43.14 -27.23
C TYR A 14 -5.78 42.60 -27.90
N GLY A 15 -5.81 42.40 -29.23
CA GLY A 15 -4.63 42.06 -30.03
C GLY A 15 -3.47 43.02 -29.76
N PHE A 16 -2.57 42.61 -28.89
CA PHE A 16 -1.30 43.27 -28.67
C PHE A 16 -0.46 43.09 -29.93
N LEU A 17 -0.15 44.24 -30.55
CA LEU A 17 0.97 44.52 -31.47
C LEU A 17 1.18 43.50 -32.58
N ASP A 18 0.83 43.82 -33.84
CA ASP A 18 1.43 43.19 -35.05
C ASP A 18 1.97 41.77 -34.81
N ALA A 19 1.10 40.88 -34.30
CA ALA A 19 1.56 39.73 -33.54
C ALA A 19 2.27 38.77 -34.49
N ASP A 20 3.57 38.59 -34.30
CA ASP A 20 4.32 37.49 -34.87
C ASP A 20 3.56 36.18 -34.53
N GLU A 21 3.54 35.21 -35.45
CA GLU A 21 2.68 33.99 -35.38
C GLU A 21 2.71 33.30 -34.00
N GLU A 22 3.84 33.40 -33.31
CA GLU A 22 4.11 32.87 -31.98
C GLU A 22 3.19 33.41 -30.87
N ALA A 23 2.88 34.71 -30.84
CA ALA A 23 2.03 35.31 -29.79
C ALA A 23 0.55 34.95 -29.99
N ALA A 24 0.10 34.85 -31.24
CA ALA A 24 -1.24 34.38 -31.59
C ALA A 24 -1.41 32.89 -31.24
N ALA A 25 -0.41 32.06 -31.53
CA ALA A 25 -0.42 30.63 -31.18
C ALA A 25 -0.42 30.39 -29.67
N TYR A 26 0.33 31.19 -28.90
CA TYR A 26 0.32 31.13 -27.43
C TYR A 26 -1.07 31.45 -26.86
N LEU A 27 -1.70 32.52 -27.37
CA LEU A 27 -3.04 32.94 -26.97
C LEU A 27 -4.08 31.86 -27.25
N GLU A 28 -4.10 31.30 -28.47
CA GLU A 28 -5.01 30.21 -28.84
C GLU A 28 -4.87 29.00 -27.92
N THR A 29 -3.63 28.64 -27.58
CA THR A 29 -3.33 27.50 -26.71
C THR A 29 -3.76 27.72 -25.26
N HIS A 30 -3.60 28.93 -24.71
CA HIS A 30 -3.81 29.24 -23.30
C HIS A 30 -5.14 29.95 -23.00
N TYR A 31 -5.95 30.28 -24.00
CA TYR A 31 -7.21 31.01 -23.84
C TYR A 31 -8.14 30.37 -22.80
N GLN A 32 -8.34 29.05 -22.90
CA GLN A 32 -9.21 28.29 -21.99
C GLN A 32 -8.76 28.40 -20.53
N ARG A 33 -7.44 28.41 -20.29
CA ARG A 33 -6.84 28.59 -18.98
C ARG A 33 -7.08 29.98 -18.41
N LEU A 34 -6.84 31.02 -19.21
CA LEU A 34 -7.06 32.42 -18.78
C LEU A 34 -8.54 32.64 -18.42
N ARG A 35 -9.45 32.13 -19.24
CA ARG A 35 -10.90 32.20 -19.01
C ARG A 35 -11.35 31.43 -17.77
N ALA A 36 -10.82 30.22 -17.56
CA ALA A 36 -11.11 29.43 -16.36
C ALA A 36 -10.64 30.17 -15.09
N THR A 37 -9.49 30.84 -15.16
CA THR A 37 -8.97 31.63 -14.04
C THR A 37 -9.85 32.83 -13.73
N LEU A 38 -10.29 33.61 -14.73
CA LEU A 38 -11.25 34.72 -14.53
C LEU A 38 -12.57 34.24 -13.92
N SER A 39 -13.07 33.09 -14.38
CA SER A 39 -14.27 32.46 -13.82
C SER A 39 -14.07 32.07 -12.36
N PHE A 40 -12.87 31.60 -12.01
CA PHE A 40 -12.49 31.29 -10.64
C PHE A 40 -12.42 32.55 -9.77
N LEU A 41 -12.18 33.75 -10.31
CA LEU A 41 -12.23 34.98 -9.50
C LEU A 41 -13.63 35.26 -8.92
N GLY A 42 -14.68 34.66 -9.49
CA GLY A 42 -16.04 34.72 -8.95
C GLY A 42 -16.65 36.12 -9.02
N THR A 43 -17.44 36.49 -8.03
CA THR A 43 -18.16 37.78 -7.93
C THR A 43 -17.48 38.76 -6.97
N ARG A 44 -16.16 38.65 -6.77
CA ARG A 44 -15.40 39.53 -5.88
C ARG A 44 -15.36 40.97 -6.38
N GLU A 45 -15.06 41.90 -5.49
CA GLU A 45 -14.82 43.32 -5.82
C GLU A 45 -13.53 43.81 -5.13
N PRO A 46 -12.34 43.29 -5.51
CA PRO A 46 -11.08 43.75 -4.94
C PRO A 46 -10.81 45.21 -5.33
N ALA A 47 -10.32 46.03 -4.39
CA ALA A 47 -9.90 47.40 -4.70
C ALA A 47 -8.46 47.43 -5.23
N ARG A 48 -7.59 46.54 -4.74
CA ARG A 48 -6.19 46.46 -5.14
C ARG A 48 -5.76 45.02 -5.46
N ILE A 49 -5.21 44.82 -6.66
CA ILE A 49 -4.79 43.52 -7.18
C ILE A 49 -3.30 43.54 -7.50
N LEU A 50 -2.58 42.51 -7.07
CA LEU A 50 -1.21 42.20 -7.52
C LEU A 50 -1.23 40.97 -8.43
N GLU A 51 -0.84 41.13 -9.68
CA GLU A 51 -0.68 40.05 -10.66
C GLU A 51 0.80 39.67 -10.78
N LEU A 52 1.18 38.47 -10.33
CA LEU A 52 2.52 37.91 -10.45
C LEU A 52 2.65 37.10 -11.74
N GLY A 53 3.82 37.17 -12.39
CA GLY A 53 4.05 36.53 -13.69
C GLY A 53 3.27 37.22 -14.80
N ALA A 54 3.04 38.53 -14.64
CA ALA A 54 2.04 39.29 -15.39
C ALA A 54 2.14 39.06 -16.91
N TYR A 55 0.97 38.90 -17.52
CA TYR A 55 0.83 38.73 -18.96
C TYR A 55 -0.12 39.80 -19.51
N PRO A 56 0.33 40.73 -20.37
CA PRO A 56 -0.44 41.94 -20.68
C PRO A 56 -1.89 41.70 -21.15
N PRO A 57 -2.19 40.68 -21.98
CA PRO A 57 -3.58 40.35 -22.32
C PRO A 57 -4.44 39.98 -21.10
N PHE A 58 -3.89 39.21 -20.15
CA PHE A 58 -4.63 38.85 -18.94
C PHE A 58 -4.81 40.06 -18.00
N THR A 59 -3.78 40.90 -17.85
CA THR A 59 -3.87 42.15 -17.08
C THR A 59 -5.02 43.05 -17.56
N LEU A 60 -5.23 43.13 -18.88
CA LEU A 60 -6.36 43.88 -19.45
C LEU A 60 -7.71 43.21 -19.18
N MET A 61 -7.80 41.88 -19.27
CA MET A 61 -9.02 41.14 -18.92
C MET A 61 -9.38 41.35 -17.45
N LEU A 62 -8.41 41.37 -16.54
CA LEU A 62 -8.61 41.73 -15.14
C LEU A 62 -9.12 43.16 -14.99
N ALA A 63 -8.51 44.13 -15.69
CA ALA A 63 -8.91 45.53 -15.65
C ALA A 63 -10.34 45.76 -16.18
N ARG A 64 -10.80 44.93 -17.12
CA ARG A 64 -12.20 44.92 -17.53
C ARG A 64 -13.09 44.30 -16.47
N ARG A 65 -12.72 43.14 -15.94
CA ARG A 65 -13.53 42.41 -14.96
C ARG A 65 -13.73 43.22 -13.69
N PHE A 66 -12.71 44.00 -13.30
CA PHE A 66 -12.69 44.87 -12.12
C PHE A 66 -12.34 46.29 -12.53
N PRO A 67 -13.28 47.05 -13.12
CA PRO A 67 -12.99 48.36 -13.71
C PRO A 67 -12.54 49.41 -12.69
N GLN A 68 -12.86 49.20 -11.41
CA GLN A 68 -12.52 50.07 -10.29
C GLN A 68 -11.26 49.63 -9.53
N ALA A 69 -10.70 48.46 -9.83
CA ALA A 69 -9.52 47.95 -9.13
C ALA A 69 -8.24 48.63 -9.63
N GLU A 70 -7.34 48.96 -8.70
CA GLU A 70 -5.96 49.30 -9.01
C GLU A 70 -5.15 48.01 -9.19
N ILE A 71 -4.54 47.83 -10.36
CA ILE A 71 -3.77 46.63 -10.70
C ILE A 71 -2.28 46.97 -10.77
N ALA A 72 -1.50 46.26 -9.97
CA ALA A 72 -0.05 46.21 -10.06
C ALA A 72 0.38 44.88 -10.72
N ALA A 73 1.22 44.96 -11.74
CA ALA A 73 1.78 43.82 -12.45
C ALA A 73 3.24 43.59 -12.03
N ALA A 74 3.63 42.34 -11.82
CA ALA A 74 4.99 41.97 -11.47
C ALA A 74 5.53 40.86 -12.37
N TYR A 75 6.79 41.00 -12.79
CA TYR A 75 7.49 40.00 -13.61
C TYR A 75 8.97 39.88 -13.19
N HIS A 76 9.60 38.76 -13.59
CA HIS A 76 11.05 38.57 -13.45
C HIS A 76 11.72 38.76 -14.81
N ALA A 77 12.81 39.55 -14.86
CA ALA A 77 13.49 39.87 -16.11
C ALA A 77 14.25 38.66 -16.69
N ASP A 78 13.58 37.97 -17.61
CA ASP A 78 14.12 36.94 -18.49
C ASP A 78 14.00 37.38 -19.98
N PRO A 79 14.61 36.66 -20.95
CA PRO A 79 14.54 37.05 -22.36
C PRO A 79 13.12 37.14 -22.95
N LEU A 80 12.16 36.36 -22.42
CA LEU A 80 10.76 36.32 -22.88
C LEU A 80 9.95 37.51 -22.36
N SER A 81 10.02 37.80 -21.06
CA SER A 81 9.37 38.94 -20.41
C SER A 81 9.90 40.28 -20.92
N THR A 82 11.20 40.35 -21.26
CA THR A 82 11.82 41.52 -21.91
C THR A 82 11.24 41.80 -23.31
N LYS A 83 10.63 40.81 -23.99
CA LYS A 83 9.92 40.98 -25.28
C LYS A 83 8.60 41.74 -25.13
N TYR A 84 7.86 41.51 -24.04
CA TYR A 84 6.54 42.10 -23.79
C TYR A 84 6.59 43.41 -23.01
N TYR A 85 7.51 43.48 -22.05
CA TYR A 85 7.68 44.62 -21.16
C TYR A 85 8.90 45.48 -21.56
N GLY A 86 9.68 45.15 -22.59
CA GLY A 86 10.90 45.91 -22.89
C GLY A 86 11.91 45.97 -21.72
N ARG A 87 12.96 46.79 -21.84
CA ARG A 87 13.87 47.09 -20.72
C ARG A 87 13.23 48.14 -19.77
N PHE A 88 12.09 47.87 -19.15
CA PHE A 88 11.61 48.78 -18.09
C PHE A 88 12.52 48.66 -16.85
N THR A 89 13.09 49.77 -16.44
CA THR A 89 13.86 49.90 -15.20
C THR A 89 12.96 49.60 -14.00
N ARG A 90 13.50 48.81 -13.05
CA ARG A 90 13.02 48.53 -11.68
C ARG A 90 11.98 49.57 -11.20
N ASN A 91 10.68 49.29 -11.42
CA ASN A 91 9.50 50.13 -11.13
C ASN A 91 9.18 51.20 -12.20
N GLY A 92 8.13 50.93 -12.99
CA GLY A 92 7.62 51.84 -14.02
C GLY A 92 6.10 51.78 -14.16
N ARG A 93 5.56 52.49 -15.16
CA ARG A 93 4.17 52.38 -15.58
C ARG A 93 4.10 51.90 -17.01
N LEU A 94 3.23 50.92 -17.27
CA LEU A 94 2.97 50.41 -18.61
C LEU A 94 1.57 50.85 -19.04
N ALA A 95 1.50 51.59 -20.14
CA ALA A 95 0.25 51.91 -20.80
C ALA A 95 -0.07 50.78 -21.81
N LEU A 96 -1.22 50.13 -21.62
CA LEU A 96 -1.69 49.10 -22.52
C LEU A 96 -2.85 49.68 -23.36
N PRO A 97 -2.69 49.80 -24.69
CA PRO A 97 -3.77 50.28 -25.55
C PRO A 97 -4.90 49.27 -25.63
N SER A 98 -6.13 49.79 -25.71
CA SER A 98 -7.35 49.01 -25.94
C SER A 98 -7.91 49.36 -27.33
N ARG A 99 -8.23 48.37 -28.16
CA ARG A 99 -8.95 48.59 -29.43
C ARG A 99 -10.46 48.39 -29.28
N GLU A 100 -10.95 48.14 -28.06
CA GLU A 100 -12.36 47.96 -27.78
C GLU A 100 -13.10 49.32 -27.73
N PRO A 101 -14.18 49.50 -28.50
CA PRO A 101 -15.00 50.70 -28.41
C PRO A 101 -15.55 50.90 -26.99
N GLY A 102 -15.16 52.00 -26.32
CA GLY A 102 -15.64 52.35 -24.98
C GLY A 102 -14.74 51.92 -23.81
N PHE A 103 -13.62 51.23 -24.06
CA PHE A 103 -12.61 50.93 -23.03
C PHE A 103 -11.31 51.67 -23.38
N PRO A 104 -10.96 52.79 -22.72
CA PRO A 104 -9.77 53.58 -23.05
C PRO A 104 -8.46 52.88 -22.65
N GLU A 105 -7.32 53.40 -23.13
CA GLU A 105 -5.99 53.01 -22.68
C GLU A 105 -5.89 53.05 -21.15
N ARG A 106 -5.34 51.98 -20.56
CA ARG A 106 -5.12 51.89 -19.11
C ARG A 106 -3.63 51.79 -18.80
N SER A 107 -3.22 52.48 -17.74
CA SER A 107 -1.84 52.50 -17.27
C SER A 107 -1.74 51.75 -15.94
N PHE A 108 -0.83 50.77 -15.88
CA PHE A 108 -0.62 49.88 -14.74
C PHE A 108 0.76 50.10 -14.12
N GLY A 109 0.87 49.93 -12.81
CA GLY A 109 2.18 49.87 -12.16
C GLY A 109 2.87 48.54 -12.53
N VAL A 110 4.12 48.59 -12.96
CA VAL A 110 4.89 47.39 -13.33
C VAL A 110 6.18 47.31 -12.52
N HIS A 111 6.38 46.17 -11.87
CA HIS A 111 7.46 45.92 -10.93
C HIS A 111 8.31 44.73 -11.39
N CYS A 112 9.63 44.88 -11.31
CA CYS A 112 10.57 43.84 -11.69
C CYS A 112 11.28 43.31 -10.44
N PHE A 113 10.94 42.09 -10.03
CA PHE A 113 11.56 41.37 -8.91
C PHE A 113 11.42 39.85 -9.09
N ASN A 114 12.27 39.07 -8.44
CA ASN A 114 12.15 37.61 -8.40
C ASN A 114 11.22 37.19 -7.25
N ALA A 115 10.10 36.53 -7.58
CA ALA A 115 9.05 36.20 -6.62
C ALA A 115 9.45 35.16 -5.54
N GLU A 116 10.52 34.39 -5.74
CA GLU A 116 11.03 33.39 -4.77
C GLU A 116 12.33 33.80 -4.08
N ARG A 117 12.88 34.99 -4.35
CA ARG A 117 14.16 35.46 -3.76
C ARG A 117 14.12 36.87 -3.19
N ASP A 118 13.47 37.79 -3.88
CA ASP A 118 13.48 39.20 -3.50
C ASP A 118 12.34 39.50 -2.52
N VAL A 119 12.59 40.38 -1.55
CA VAL A 119 11.50 41.00 -0.77
C VAL A 119 10.68 41.87 -1.72
N TRP A 120 9.37 41.66 -1.77
CA TRP A 120 8.50 42.35 -2.72
C TRP A 120 8.40 43.84 -2.34
N PRO A 121 8.48 44.76 -3.32
CA PRO A 121 8.63 46.20 -3.07
C PRO A 121 7.30 46.89 -2.71
N PHE A 122 6.54 46.31 -1.78
CA PHE A 122 5.24 46.78 -1.32
C PHE A 122 5.16 46.73 0.20
N ASP A 123 4.42 47.64 0.81
CA ASP A 123 4.18 47.62 2.25
C ASP A 123 3.22 46.47 2.63
N GLY A 124 3.25 46.07 3.89
CA GLY A 124 2.32 45.06 4.40
C GLY A 124 0.86 45.51 4.28
N GLY A 125 -0.03 44.61 3.86
CA GLY A 125 -1.46 44.92 3.72
C GLY A 125 -1.84 45.82 2.54
N SER A 126 -0.98 45.96 1.53
CA SER A 126 -1.21 46.82 0.36
C SER A 126 -2.25 46.30 -0.65
N PHE A 127 -2.60 45.01 -0.63
CA PHE A 127 -3.47 44.38 -1.64
C PHE A 127 -4.62 43.58 -1.03
N ASP A 128 -5.75 43.50 -1.74
CA ASP A 128 -6.88 42.64 -1.38
C ASP A 128 -6.79 41.26 -2.06
N LEU A 129 -6.10 41.21 -3.20
CA LEU A 129 -5.98 40.03 -4.04
C LEU A 129 -4.57 39.93 -4.63
N VAL A 130 -3.94 38.76 -4.45
CA VAL A 130 -2.70 38.38 -5.13
C VAL A 130 -3.00 37.21 -6.07
N LEU A 131 -2.57 37.32 -7.32
CA LEU A 131 -2.72 36.28 -8.34
C LEU A 131 -1.33 35.74 -8.70
N ALA A 132 -1.13 34.43 -8.58
CA ALA A 132 0.06 33.72 -9.02
C ALA A 132 -0.36 32.63 -10.01
N MET A 133 -0.39 32.99 -11.29
CA MET A 133 -0.92 32.11 -12.33
C MET A 133 0.20 31.39 -13.07
N GLU A 134 0.24 30.07 -12.96
CA GLU A 134 1.20 29.22 -13.67
C GLU A 134 2.63 29.70 -13.43
N LEU A 135 2.88 30.01 -12.16
CA LEU A 135 4.14 30.55 -11.65
C LEU A 135 4.81 29.55 -10.70
N LEU A 136 4.00 28.76 -9.98
CA LEU A 136 4.48 27.89 -8.91
C LEU A 136 5.39 26.77 -9.44
N GLU A 137 5.07 26.25 -10.63
CA GLU A 137 5.80 25.19 -11.29
C GLU A 137 7.15 25.62 -11.87
N HIS A 138 7.36 26.93 -11.99
CA HIS A 138 8.58 27.53 -12.49
C HIS A 138 9.59 27.84 -11.37
N LEU A 139 9.18 27.81 -10.10
CA LEU A 139 10.06 28.09 -8.96
C LEU A 139 11.16 27.02 -8.83
N LEU A 140 12.35 27.44 -8.41
CA LEU A 140 13.54 26.58 -8.27
C LEU A 140 13.81 26.19 -6.82
N LEU A 141 13.46 27.06 -5.87
CA LEU A 141 13.93 26.98 -4.49
C LEU A 141 12.83 26.56 -3.53
N ASP A 142 11.92 27.48 -3.21
CA ASP A 142 11.04 27.38 -2.06
C ASP A 142 9.68 28.05 -2.37
N PRO A 143 8.59 27.29 -2.60
CA PRO A 143 7.27 27.87 -2.80
C PRO A 143 6.71 28.59 -1.55
N CYS A 144 7.16 28.25 -0.33
CA CYS A 144 6.74 28.94 0.89
C CYS A 144 7.19 30.40 0.92
N PHE A 145 8.32 30.75 0.30
CA PHE A 145 8.75 32.16 0.22
C PHE A 145 7.71 33.03 -0.48
N LEU A 146 7.24 32.60 -1.67
CA LEU A 146 6.22 33.31 -2.43
C LEU A 146 4.93 33.47 -1.62
N PHE A 147 4.50 32.41 -0.93
CA PHE A 147 3.29 32.45 -0.11
C PHE A 147 3.46 33.39 1.10
N ARG A 148 4.63 33.41 1.76
CA ARG A 148 4.91 34.31 2.89
C ARG A 148 4.94 35.78 2.46
N GLU A 149 5.53 36.09 1.32
CA GLU A 149 5.49 37.45 0.78
C GLU A 149 4.08 37.85 0.32
N ALA A 150 3.31 36.93 -0.28
CA ALA A 150 1.89 37.14 -0.57
C ALA A 150 1.11 37.43 0.73
N HIS A 151 1.36 36.65 1.78
CA HIS A 151 0.75 36.85 3.08
C HIS A 151 1.08 38.23 3.63
N ARG A 152 2.34 38.66 3.56
CA ARG A 152 2.79 39.98 4.03
C ARG A 152 2.06 41.12 3.32
N VAL A 153 2.01 41.10 2.00
CA VAL A 153 1.44 42.21 1.21
C VAL A 153 -0.09 42.20 1.16
N LEU A 154 -0.75 41.08 1.49
CA LEU A 154 -2.21 41.00 1.56
C LEU A 154 -2.76 41.65 2.83
N ALA A 155 -3.86 42.38 2.71
CA ALA A 155 -4.67 42.82 3.84
C ALA A 155 -5.28 41.62 4.58
N MET A 156 -5.70 41.81 5.84
CA MET A 156 -6.47 40.76 6.55
C MET A 156 -7.73 40.40 5.75
N GLU A 157 -8.07 39.11 5.70
CA GLU A 157 -9.12 38.55 4.83
C GLU A 157 -8.84 38.66 3.31
N GLY A 158 -7.68 39.20 2.91
CA GLY A 158 -7.21 39.20 1.53
C GLY A 158 -6.96 37.78 1.01
N SER A 159 -7.07 37.61 -0.31
CA SER A 159 -7.00 36.30 -0.96
C SER A 159 -5.76 36.13 -1.84
N LEU A 160 -5.13 34.97 -1.76
CA LEU A 160 -4.13 34.48 -2.70
C LEU A 160 -4.79 33.45 -3.60
N ILE A 161 -4.70 33.64 -4.92
CA ILE A 161 -5.15 32.67 -5.92
C ILE A 161 -3.94 32.14 -6.68
N VAL A 162 -3.84 30.82 -6.73
CA VAL A 162 -2.76 30.11 -7.42
C VAL A 162 -3.36 29.16 -8.46
N THR A 163 -2.80 29.17 -9.67
CA THR A 163 -3.06 28.14 -10.68
C THR A 163 -1.77 27.46 -11.08
N THR A 164 -1.80 26.15 -11.27
CA THR A 164 -0.62 25.37 -11.67
C THR A 164 -1.07 24.02 -12.29
N PRO A 165 -0.27 23.39 -13.16
CA PRO A 165 -0.57 22.06 -13.70
C PRO A 165 -0.77 20.98 -12.62
N ASN A 166 -1.68 20.06 -12.88
CA ASN A 166 -1.97 18.91 -12.01
C ASN A 166 -1.23 17.65 -12.49
N LEU A 167 -0.13 17.33 -11.81
CA LEU A 167 0.65 16.12 -12.07
C LEU A 167 -0.17 14.83 -11.84
N ALA A 168 -1.17 14.88 -10.95
CA ALA A 168 -2.04 13.76 -10.60
C ALA A 168 -3.32 13.67 -11.46
N SER A 169 -3.39 14.40 -12.57
CA SER A 169 -4.52 14.35 -13.51
C SER A 169 -4.74 12.95 -14.11
N LEU A 170 -5.95 12.67 -14.59
CA LEU A 170 -6.26 11.39 -15.27
C LEU A 170 -5.32 11.11 -16.44
N GLU A 171 -4.90 12.16 -17.15
CA GLU A 171 -3.96 12.08 -18.27
C GLU A 171 -2.53 11.78 -17.82
N GLY A 172 -2.08 12.40 -16.72
CA GLY A 172 -0.79 12.08 -16.09
C GLY A 172 -0.73 10.63 -15.61
N VAL A 173 -1.79 10.14 -14.95
CA VAL A 173 -1.90 8.73 -14.53
C VAL A 173 -1.95 7.78 -15.72
N SER A 174 -2.73 8.10 -16.76
CA SER A 174 -2.81 7.29 -17.98
C SER A 174 -1.46 7.20 -18.70
N SER A 175 -0.71 8.30 -18.71
CA SER A 175 0.65 8.34 -19.27
C SER A 175 1.59 7.44 -18.49
N MET A 176 1.57 7.45 -17.15
CA MET A 176 2.38 6.56 -16.33
C MET A 176 2.05 5.08 -16.56
N LEU A 177 0.76 4.72 -16.64
CA LEU A 177 0.33 3.35 -16.95
C LEU A 177 0.81 2.91 -18.34
N GLY A 178 0.89 3.83 -19.28
CA GLY A 178 1.44 3.63 -20.61
C GLY A 178 2.97 3.71 -20.70
N ASN A 179 3.70 3.72 -19.57
CA ASN A 179 5.15 3.92 -19.50
C ASN A 179 5.65 5.19 -20.21
N ARG A 180 4.92 6.29 -20.05
CA ARG A 180 5.25 7.64 -20.57
C ARG A 180 5.38 8.64 -19.43
N SER A 181 6.05 9.75 -19.70
CA SER A 181 6.18 10.88 -18.76
C SER A 181 4.79 11.39 -18.33
N PRO A 182 4.54 11.61 -17.02
CA PRO A 182 3.30 12.24 -16.55
C PRO A 182 3.24 13.75 -16.79
N TYR A 183 4.39 14.39 -17.04
CA TYR A 183 4.48 15.83 -17.29
C TYR A 183 3.87 16.18 -18.65
N ARG A 184 2.99 17.19 -18.66
CA ARG A 184 2.40 17.71 -19.90
C ARG A 184 3.43 18.49 -20.73
N PHE A 185 4.26 19.28 -20.06
CA PHE A 185 5.28 20.10 -20.69
C PHE A 185 6.67 19.46 -20.50
N GLY A 186 7.59 19.75 -21.43
CA GLY A 186 8.92 19.18 -21.38
C GLY A 186 9.71 19.64 -20.15
N PRO A 187 10.49 18.76 -19.50
CA PRO A 187 11.32 19.13 -18.33
C PRO A 187 12.57 19.95 -18.70
N TYR A 188 12.77 20.24 -19.99
CA TYR A 188 13.86 21.05 -20.52
C TYR A 188 13.31 22.14 -21.41
N SER A 189 13.85 23.35 -21.25
CA SER A 189 13.44 24.53 -21.99
C SER A 189 14.68 25.26 -22.49
N PRO A 190 14.75 25.63 -23.79
CA PRO A 190 15.86 26.42 -24.32
C PRO A 190 15.85 27.87 -23.77
N GLN A 191 14.79 28.30 -23.09
CA GLN A 191 14.66 29.64 -22.50
C GLN A 191 15.25 29.77 -21.09
N GLY A 192 15.89 28.72 -20.56
CA GLY A 192 16.60 28.73 -19.27
C GLY A 192 15.81 28.09 -18.13
N GLU A 193 16.35 28.20 -16.91
CA GLU A 193 15.84 27.49 -15.72
C GLU A 193 14.43 27.88 -15.30
N TYR A 194 14.05 29.14 -15.49
CA TYR A 194 12.68 29.63 -15.27
C TYR A 194 11.75 29.39 -16.47
N GLY A 195 12.28 29.02 -17.63
CA GLY A 195 11.50 28.73 -18.83
C GLY A 195 10.92 27.31 -18.89
N ARG A 196 11.24 26.45 -17.92
CA ARG A 196 10.72 25.06 -17.81
C ARG A 196 9.87 24.91 -16.55
N HIS A 197 9.04 23.87 -16.53
CA HIS A 197 8.40 23.41 -15.31
C HIS A 197 9.43 22.63 -14.49
N ASN A 198 9.92 23.22 -13.41
CA ASN A 198 10.87 22.59 -12.48
C ASN A 198 10.16 21.55 -11.60
N ARG A 199 8.91 21.83 -11.20
CA ARG A 199 8.07 20.89 -10.45
C ARG A 199 6.59 21.17 -10.69
N GLU A 200 5.86 20.20 -11.21
CA GLU A 200 4.39 20.24 -11.21
C GLU A 200 3.84 19.69 -9.87
N TYR A 201 2.66 20.16 -9.47
CA TYR A 201 2.08 19.88 -8.16
C TYR A 201 0.87 18.95 -8.25
N VAL A 202 0.47 18.43 -7.09
CA VAL A 202 -0.82 17.73 -6.94
C VAL A 202 -1.76 18.53 -6.03
N PRO A 203 -3.10 18.42 -6.17
CA PRO A 203 -4.06 19.29 -5.48
C PRO A 203 -3.87 19.36 -3.96
N ARG A 204 -3.57 18.23 -3.32
CA ARG A 204 -3.37 18.16 -1.87
C ARG A 204 -2.18 18.98 -1.35
N GLU A 205 -1.21 19.32 -2.20
CA GLU A 205 0.01 20.02 -1.77
C GLU A 205 -0.20 21.52 -1.53
N LEU A 206 -1.07 22.17 -2.32
CA LEU A 206 -1.28 23.62 -2.22
C LEU A 206 -1.91 24.05 -0.89
N PRO A 207 -2.94 23.35 -0.35
CA PRO A 207 -3.44 23.61 1.00
C PRO A 207 -2.37 23.49 2.09
N LEU A 208 -1.44 22.54 1.97
CA LEU A 208 -0.37 22.35 2.96
C LEU A 208 0.62 23.52 2.97
N VAL A 209 1.00 24.02 1.79
CA VAL A 209 1.85 25.22 1.67
C VAL A 209 1.11 26.45 2.18
N GLY A 210 -0.16 26.59 1.80
CA GLY A 210 -1.03 27.69 2.24
C GLY A 210 -1.16 27.76 3.76
N GLU A 211 -1.55 26.65 4.39
CA GLU A 211 -1.71 26.57 5.85
C GLU A 211 -0.40 26.89 6.57
N ALA A 212 0.71 26.30 6.12
CA ALA A 212 2.03 26.61 6.64
C ALA A 212 2.33 28.12 6.57
N CYS A 213 1.93 28.79 5.49
CA CYS A 213 2.18 30.23 5.32
C CYS A 213 1.06 31.13 5.87
N GLY A 214 0.13 30.61 6.68
CA GLY A 214 -0.90 31.42 7.35
C GLY A 214 -2.17 31.69 6.52
N PHE A 215 -2.44 30.85 5.52
CA PHE A 215 -3.68 30.89 4.73
C PHE A 215 -4.64 29.76 5.12
N ALA A 216 -5.92 30.10 5.27
CA ALA A 216 -6.99 29.12 5.30
C ALA A 216 -7.48 28.83 3.88
N THR A 217 -7.40 27.58 3.45
CA THR A 217 -7.90 27.15 2.14
C THR A 217 -9.41 27.38 2.05
N GLN A 218 -9.84 28.28 1.17
CA GLN A 218 -11.27 28.55 0.93
C GLN A 218 -11.83 27.64 -0.14
N ARG A 219 -11.04 27.40 -1.19
CA ARG A 219 -11.48 26.60 -2.32
C ARG A 219 -10.30 25.95 -3.01
N ILE A 220 -10.51 24.70 -3.41
CA ILE A 220 -9.65 23.98 -4.32
C ILE A 220 -10.50 23.29 -5.38
N ALA A 221 -10.08 23.37 -6.64
CA ALA A 221 -10.74 22.72 -7.75
C ALA A 221 -9.71 22.32 -8.82
N THR A 222 -10.11 21.44 -9.74
CA THR A 222 -9.34 21.20 -10.96
C THR A 222 -10.20 21.40 -12.20
N GLY A 223 -9.58 21.81 -13.31
CA GLY A 223 -10.28 22.01 -14.59
C GLY A 223 -9.45 21.57 -15.79
N ASP A 224 -10.12 21.07 -16.82
CA ASP A 224 -9.50 20.70 -18.10
C ASP A 224 -9.47 21.95 -18.99
N VAL A 225 -8.27 22.50 -19.16
CA VAL A 225 -8.04 23.78 -19.87
C VAL A 225 -7.13 23.60 -21.09
N TYR A 226 -6.68 22.38 -21.37
CA TYR A 226 -5.87 22.02 -22.51
C TYR A 226 -6.50 20.86 -23.30
N PRO A 227 -6.21 20.74 -24.61
CA PRO A 227 -6.59 19.55 -25.37
C PRO A 227 -6.05 18.26 -24.75
N VAL A 228 -6.86 17.20 -24.76
CA VAL A 228 -6.49 15.88 -24.23
C VAL A 228 -5.43 15.24 -25.15
N GLN A 229 -4.28 14.84 -24.60
CA GLN A 229 -3.20 14.19 -25.37
C GLN A 229 -3.17 12.65 -25.20
N ALA A 230 -3.83 12.10 -24.18
CA ALA A 230 -3.92 10.66 -23.94
C ALA A 230 -5.30 10.24 -23.44
N ASP A 231 -5.77 9.04 -23.86
CA ASP A 231 -7.06 8.49 -23.41
C ASP A 231 -7.05 8.21 -21.90
N PRO A 232 -7.90 8.87 -21.10
CA PRO A 232 -7.94 8.67 -19.65
C PRO A 232 -8.70 7.40 -19.23
N GLY A 233 -9.27 6.62 -20.16
CA GLY A 233 -10.16 5.49 -19.84
C GLY A 233 -9.56 4.44 -18.91
N GLN A 234 -8.30 4.06 -19.12
CA GLN A 234 -7.61 3.07 -18.28
C GLN A 234 -7.33 3.62 -16.87
N ALA A 235 -6.84 4.86 -16.78
CA ALA A 235 -6.58 5.51 -15.49
C ALA A 235 -7.86 5.72 -14.69
N ARG A 236 -8.95 6.14 -15.35
CA ARG A 236 -10.27 6.30 -14.73
C ARG A 236 -10.75 4.98 -14.14
N LYS A 237 -10.69 3.88 -14.90
CA LYS A 237 -11.11 2.57 -14.42
C LYS A 237 -10.28 2.14 -13.20
N LEU A 238 -8.96 2.24 -13.29
CA LEU A 238 -8.05 1.87 -12.20
C LEU A 238 -8.36 2.65 -10.92
N LEU A 239 -8.51 3.97 -11.02
CA LEU A 239 -8.77 4.82 -9.86
C LEU A 239 -10.15 4.56 -9.24
N VAL A 240 -11.17 4.24 -10.05
CA VAL A 240 -12.48 3.81 -9.54
C VAL A 240 -12.39 2.47 -8.81
N ASP A 241 -11.66 1.50 -9.37
CA ASP A 241 -11.44 0.20 -8.73
C ASP A 241 -10.69 0.33 -7.39
N LEU A 242 -9.86 1.38 -7.24
CA LEU A 242 -9.18 1.76 -6.00
C LEU A 242 -10.01 2.66 -5.06
N GLN A 243 -11.27 2.96 -5.41
CA GLN A 243 -12.17 3.85 -4.65
C GLN A 243 -11.64 5.29 -4.47
N ASP A 244 -10.89 5.80 -5.44
CA ASP A 244 -10.34 7.17 -5.43
C ASP A 244 -11.42 8.23 -5.79
N ASP A 245 -11.27 9.45 -5.26
CA ASP A 245 -12.11 10.60 -5.63
C ASP A 245 -11.58 11.29 -6.90
N LEU A 246 -12.37 11.22 -7.97
CA LEU A 246 -12.02 11.80 -9.26
C LEU A 246 -12.26 13.32 -9.37
N SER A 247 -12.81 13.96 -8.33
CA SER A 247 -13.20 15.38 -8.36
C SER A 247 -12.02 16.35 -8.58
N LEU A 248 -10.80 15.95 -8.22
CA LEU A 248 -9.57 16.74 -8.34
C LEU A 248 -8.57 16.15 -9.36
N ARG A 249 -9.07 15.46 -10.40
CA ARG A 249 -8.24 14.74 -11.39
C ARG A 249 -8.21 15.39 -12.78
N SER A 250 -8.66 16.63 -12.93
CA SER A 250 -8.52 17.40 -14.17
C SER A 250 -7.15 18.09 -14.29
N GLN A 251 -6.84 18.64 -15.46
CA GLN A 251 -5.47 19.03 -15.86
C GLN A 251 -4.80 20.17 -15.08
N THR A 252 -5.55 21.17 -14.62
CA THR A 252 -5.00 22.36 -13.92
C THR A 252 -5.64 22.52 -12.55
N ILE A 253 -4.84 22.83 -11.54
CA ILE A 253 -5.25 23.10 -10.17
C ILE A 253 -5.60 24.58 -10.04
N PHE A 254 -6.71 24.85 -9.34
CA PHE A 254 -7.12 26.19 -8.92
C PHE A 254 -7.22 26.20 -7.40
N TYR A 255 -6.38 27.01 -6.75
CA TYR A 255 -6.31 27.13 -5.30
C TYR A 255 -6.63 28.55 -4.87
N GLU A 256 -7.35 28.67 -3.76
CA GLU A 256 -7.61 29.92 -3.08
C GLU A 256 -7.32 29.79 -1.58
N GLY A 257 -6.36 30.59 -1.11
CA GLY A 257 -6.04 30.76 0.29
C GLY A 257 -6.49 32.14 0.78
N ARG A 258 -7.18 32.20 1.92
CA ARG A 258 -7.51 33.46 2.58
C ARG A 258 -6.58 33.72 3.76
N LYS A 259 -6.07 34.93 3.88
CA LYS A 259 -5.27 35.36 5.03
C LYS A 259 -6.15 35.49 6.27
N THR A 260 -5.97 34.59 7.24
CA THR A 260 -6.78 34.52 8.47
C THR A 260 -5.99 34.73 9.77
N GLY A 261 -4.66 34.75 9.73
CA GLY A 261 -3.81 34.90 10.92
C GLY A 261 -2.34 35.19 10.59
N ALA A 262 -1.43 35.09 11.57
CA ALA A 262 0.01 35.16 11.34
C ALA A 262 0.52 33.89 10.61
N PRO A 263 1.58 33.96 9.80
CA PRO A 263 2.14 32.77 9.17
C PRO A 263 2.66 31.81 10.25
N PHE A 264 2.42 30.51 10.07
CA PHE A 264 3.06 29.50 10.90
C PHE A 264 4.50 29.35 10.42
N GLY A 265 5.48 29.36 11.32
CA GLY A 265 6.91 29.30 10.95
C GLY A 265 7.37 27.94 10.40
N SER A 266 6.46 27.03 10.02
CA SER A 266 6.76 25.65 9.66
C SER A 266 6.79 25.43 8.15
N TYR A 267 7.50 24.39 7.72
CA TYR A 267 7.49 23.87 6.36
C TYR A 267 6.63 22.60 6.31
N PRO A 268 5.77 22.40 5.28
CA PRO A 268 4.93 21.21 5.18
C PRO A 268 5.76 19.96 4.88
N ALA A 269 5.91 19.07 5.86
CA ALA A 269 6.73 17.86 5.78
C ALA A 269 6.41 16.93 4.59
N ALA A 270 5.24 17.04 3.97
CA ALA A 270 4.88 16.26 2.79
C ALA A 270 5.52 16.76 1.47
N LEU A 271 5.94 18.03 1.41
CA LEU A 271 6.60 18.61 0.22
C LEU A 271 8.11 18.77 0.41
N TYR A 272 8.53 18.96 1.66
CA TYR A 272 9.92 19.17 1.98
C TYR A 272 10.48 17.90 2.61
N ASP A 273 11.46 17.31 1.93
CA ASP A 273 12.28 16.25 2.52
C ASP A 273 13.19 16.92 3.54
N TYR A 274 12.73 16.96 4.78
CA TYR A 274 13.52 17.44 5.86
C TYR A 274 13.46 16.41 6.99
N ASP A 275 14.56 15.70 7.13
CA ASP A 275 15.26 15.70 8.41
C ASP A 275 15.63 17.17 8.68
N VAL A 276 14.63 18.00 9.07
CA VAL A 276 14.84 19.42 9.40
C VAL A 276 15.97 19.36 10.40
N PRO A 277 17.05 20.12 10.23
CA PRO A 277 18.08 20.10 11.25
C PRO A 277 17.38 20.25 12.57
N GLU A 278 17.46 19.24 13.46
CA GLU A 278 16.71 19.30 14.70
C GLU A 278 17.13 20.61 15.35
N HIS A 279 16.29 21.64 15.22
CA HIS A 279 16.60 23.01 15.58
C HIS A 279 16.38 23.08 17.08
N SER A 280 17.29 22.40 17.76
CA SER A 280 17.32 22.20 19.18
C SER A 280 18.65 22.73 19.65
N ALA A 281 18.56 23.58 20.65
CA ALA A 281 19.71 24.19 21.26
C ALA A 281 19.39 24.38 22.73
N ILE A 282 20.42 24.40 23.56
CA ILE A 282 20.28 24.85 24.95
C ILE A 282 21.01 26.19 25.05
N LEU A 283 20.27 27.25 25.42
CA LEU A 283 20.83 28.54 25.79
C LEU A 283 20.90 28.62 27.31
N ARG A 284 22.09 28.92 27.83
CA ARG A 284 22.30 29.19 29.24
C ARG A 284 22.95 30.55 29.36
N VAL A 285 22.24 31.48 30.00
CA VAL A 285 22.80 32.78 30.34
C VAL A 285 23.75 32.54 31.52
N ARG A 286 25.06 32.60 31.26
CA ARG A 286 26.10 32.38 32.27
C ARG A 286 26.31 33.62 33.11
N HIS A 287 26.28 34.79 32.47
CA HIS A 287 26.45 36.08 33.12
C HIS A 287 25.67 37.16 32.37
N HIS A 288 25.09 38.09 33.11
CA HIS A 288 24.59 39.34 32.55
C HIS A 288 24.79 40.46 33.57
N GLU A 289 25.26 41.63 33.11
CA GLU A 289 25.48 42.79 33.97
C GLU A 289 25.19 44.08 33.19
N ARG A 290 24.47 45.01 33.84
CA ARG A 290 24.21 46.31 33.25
C ARG A 290 25.43 47.21 33.40
N GLN A 291 25.92 47.75 32.30
CA GLN A 291 27.07 48.66 32.31
C GLN A 291 26.64 50.10 32.60
N ASN A 292 27.56 50.90 33.15
CA ASN A 292 27.35 52.32 33.46
C ASN A 292 26.95 53.19 32.24
N GLY A 293 27.10 52.66 31.01
CA GLY A 293 26.67 53.29 29.75
C GLY A 293 25.30 52.86 29.22
N GLY A 294 24.50 52.11 29.99
CA GLY A 294 23.13 51.73 29.64
C GLY A 294 22.98 50.36 28.95
N GLY A 295 24.01 49.90 28.25
CA GLY A 295 24.05 48.57 27.62
C GLY A 295 24.17 47.42 28.63
N ILE A 296 23.83 46.21 28.19
CA ILE A 296 23.89 44.98 28.99
C ILE A 296 25.01 44.10 28.45
N GLN A 297 26.02 43.84 29.27
CA GLN A 297 27.05 42.85 28.97
C GLN A 297 26.48 41.46 29.21
N MET A 298 26.64 40.56 28.26
CA MET A 298 26.09 39.22 28.32
C MET A 298 27.15 38.17 27.98
N SER A 299 27.07 37.04 28.68
CA SER A 299 27.79 35.81 28.37
C SER A 299 26.77 34.68 28.29
N VAL A 300 26.58 34.15 27.08
CA VAL A 300 25.57 33.12 26.79
C VAL A 300 26.27 31.88 26.28
N GLU A 301 26.08 30.77 26.95
CA GLU A 301 26.45 29.47 26.43
C GLU A 301 25.36 28.95 25.52
N VAL A 302 25.77 28.53 24.32
CA VAL A 302 24.93 27.88 23.33
C VAL A 302 25.43 26.45 23.16
N VAL A 303 24.55 25.47 23.35
CA VAL A 303 24.84 24.04 23.12
C VAL A 303 24.04 23.58 21.91
N ASN A 304 24.70 22.96 20.95
CA ASN A 304 24.02 22.32 19.83
C ASN A 304 23.49 20.95 20.27
N THR A 305 22.18 20.87 20.50
CA THR A 305 21.48 19.60 20.80
C THR A 305 20.79 19.01 19.57
N GLY A 306 20.93 19.67 18.42
CA GLY A 306 20.46 19.19 17.14
C GLY A 306 21.35 18.10 16.54
N ARG A 307 20.93 17.58 15.38
CA ARG A 307 21.65 16.52 14.66
C ARG A 307 22.73 17.01 13.70
N TYR A 308 22.79 18.31 13.44
CA TYR A 308 23.60 18.89 12.39
C TYR A 308 24.57 19.93 12.94
N GLN A 309 25.73 20.04 12.29
CA GLN A 309 26.70 21.07 12.63
C GLN A 309 26.21 22.46 12.19
N TRP A 310 26.24 23.42 13.10
CA TRP A 310 25.95 24.82 12.83
C TRP A 310 27.17 25.53 12.22
N ARG A 311 26.93 26.43 11.27
CA ARG A 311 27.99 27.18 10.57
C ARG A 311 27.72 28.69 10.63
N PRO A 312 28.69 29.53 11.03
CA PRO A 312 28.49 30.98 11.15
C PRO A 312 28.66 31.77 9.85
N ASP A 313 29.41 31.25 8.87
CA ASP A 313 29.92 32.03 7.71
C ASP A 313 29.40 31.55 6.35
N VAL A 314 28.16 31.04 6.30
CA VAL A 314 27.50 30.57 5.07
C VAL A 314 26.20 31.34 4.82
N GLU A 315 25.68 31.27 3.61
CA GLU A 315 24.49 32.02 3.18
C GLU A 315 23.21 31.64 3.97
N ASP A 316 23.24 30.48 4.63
CA ASP A 316 22.26 29.86 5.53
C ASP A 316 22.80 29.71 6.98
N ALA A 317 23.60 30.66 7.45
CA ALA A 317 24.28 30.56 8.74
C ALA A 317 23.32 30.34 9.94
N THR A 318 23.81 29.64 10.98
CA THR A 318 23.10 29.52 12.26
C THR A 318 23.77 30.38 13.31
N ASN A 319 23.06 31.36 13.86
CA ASN A 319 23.60 32.37 14.78
C ASN A 319 22.65 32.65 15.96
N LEU A 320 23.11 33.39 16.97
CA LEU A 320 22.26 33.82 18.09
C LEU A 320 21.59 35.16 17.73
N GLY A 321 20.26 35.20 17.78
CA GLY A 321 19.46 36.41 17.62
C GLY A 321 18.98 36.96 18.95
N VAL A 322 18.95 38.29 19.06
CA VAL A 322 18.36 39.02 20.19
C VAL A 322 17.15 39.80 19.70
N GLN A 323 16.02 39.63 20.37
CA GLN A 323 14.79 40.38 20.13
C GLN A 323 14.49 41.28 21.32
N VAL A 324 13.94 42.46 21.06
CA VAL A 324 13.46 43.38 22.10
C VAL A 324 11.95 43.31 22.18
N LEU A 325 11.44 43.02 23.38
CA LEU A 325 10.02 42.96 23.68
C LEU A 325 9.62 44.06 24.67
N ASP A 326 8.39 44.56 24.56
CA ASP A 326 7.81 45.47 25.55
C ASP A 326 7.40 44.73 26.85
N ARG A 327 6.95 45.48 27.86
CA ARG A 327 6.43 44.92 29.13
C ARG A 327 5.26 43.93 28.97
N ARG A 328 4.55 43.97 27.84
CA ARG A 328 3.45 43.06 27.50
C ARG A 328 3.92 41.87 26.64
N ARG A 329 5.24 41.68 26.51
CA ARG A 329 5.91 40.65 25.71
C ARG A 329 5.62 40.73 24.21
N ARG A 330 5.30 41.91 23.69
CA ARG A 330 5.12 42.12 22.25
C ARG A 330 6.45 42.51 21.61
N PRO A 331 6.80 41.98 20.42
CA PRO A 331 8.03 42.34 19.75
C PRO A 331 8.02 43.81 19.35
N VAL A 332 9.03 44.55 19.82
CA VAL A 332 9.32 45.93 19.45
C VAL A 332 10.36 45.95 18.33
N SER A 333 11.35 45.06 18.40
CA SER A 333 12.34 44.84 17.35
C SER A 333 12.71 43.33 17.29
N PRO A 334 12.20 42.58 16.30
CA PRO A 334 12.39 41.14 16.20
C PRO A 334 13.79 40.72 15.74
N ASP A 335 14.56 41.61 15.10
CA ASP A 335 15.95 41.37 14.65
C ASP A 335 16.88 42.46 15.20
N TYR A 336 16.87 42.65 16.53
CA TYR A 336 17.57 43.76 17.16
C TYR A 336 19.11 43.62 17.11
N LEU A 337 19.62 42.42 17.38
CA LEU A 337 21.05 42.13 17.31
C LEU A 337 21.29 40.70 16.84
N ARG A 338 22.37 40.51 16.08
CA ARG A 338 22.87 39.20 15.67
C ARG A 338 24.27 38.97 16.21
N VAL A 339 24.46 37.82 16.85
CA VAL A 339 25.73 37.42 17.46
C VAL A 339 26.20 36.15 16.76
N PHE A 340 27.32 36.27 16.06
CA PHE A 340 27.87 35.19 15.25
C PHE A 340 28.56 34.14 16.12
N LEU A 341 28.44 32.87 15.73
CA LEU A 341 29.21 31.81 16.39
C LEU A 341 30.71 31.99 16.10
N PRO A 342 31.60 31.77 17.07
CA PRO A 342 33.05 31.95 16.87
C PRO A 342 33.68 30.85 16.00
N ARG A 343 32.97 29.73 15.83
CA ARG A 343 33.38 28.58 15.03
C ARG A 343 32.15 27.74 14.69
N PRO A 344 32.23 26.84 13.69
CA PRO A 344 31.24 25.80 13.53
C PRO A 344 31.06 24.97 14.80
N LEU A 345 29.82 24.57 15.09
CA LEU A 345 29.43 23.86 16.31
C LEU A 345 28.74 22.54 15.94
N SER A 346 29.39 21.41 16.21
CA SER A 346 28.84 20.07 15.93
C SER A 346 27.81 19.63 16.99
N PRO A 347 26.95 18.63 16.72
CA PRO A 347 26.05 18.06 17.72
C PRO A 347 26.76 17.68 19.03
N GLY A 348 26.18 18.08 20.15
CA GLY A 348 26.72 17.91 21.50
C GLY A 348 27.80 18.93 21.90
N GLU A 349 28.33 19.73 20.97
CA GLU A 349 29.30 20.78 21.28
C GLU A 349 28.63 22.06 21.78
N HIS A 350 29.41 22.88 22.49
CA HIS A 350 28.97 24.18 22.99
C HIS A 350 29.99 25.29 22.70
N ALA A 351 29.50 26.52 22.65
CA ALA A 351 30.32 27.73 22.62
C ALA A 351 29.76 28.76 23.60
N VAL A 352 30.64 29.65 24.07
CA VAL A 352 30.26 30.80 24.88
C VAL A 352 30.37 32.05 24.02
N LEU A 353 29.31 32.84 24.00
CA LEU A 353 29.20 34.08 23.25
C LEU A 353 29.19 35.24 24.24
N ASP A 354 30.25 36.05 24.19
CA ASP A 354 30.36 37.28 24.97
C ASP A 354 30.05 38.47 24.06
N PHE A 355 29.01 39.22 24.40
CA PHE A 355 28.56 40.35 23.59
C PHE A 355 27.87 41.41 24.46
N THR A 356 27.77 42.62 23.92
CA THR A 356 27.06 43.73 24.57
C THR A 356 25.78 44.01 23.79
N VAL A 357 24.64 43.98 24.48
CA VAL A 357 23.36 44.44 23.93
C VAL A 357 23.25 45.94 24.22
N PRO A 358 23.21 46.81 23.20
CA PRO A 358 23.00 48.25 23.41
C PRO A 358 21.66 48.51 24.11
N ASP A 359 21.53 49.64 24.82
CA ASP A 359 20.24 50.03 25.40
C ASP A 359 19.22 50.26 24.27
N PRO A 360 18.11 49.51 24.22
CA PRO A 360 17.13 49.66 23.16
C PRO A 360 16.29 50.94 23.27
N GLY A 361 16.47 51.77 24.31
CA GLY A 361 15.81 53.07 24.44
C GLY A 361 14.30 52.97 24.75
N VAL A 362 13.85 51.84 25.28
CA VAL A 362 12.44 51.59 25.61
C VAL A 362 12.13 52.16 27.00
N ALA A 363 11.48 53.32 27.04
CA ALA A 363 11.24 54.12 28.25
C ALA A 363 10.49 53.38 29.37
N ASP A 364 9.59 52.46 29.03
CA ASP A 364 8.76 51.72 30.00
C ASP A 364 9.38 50.38 30.43
N GLY A 365 10.65 50.13 30.11
CA GLY A 365 11.33 48.86 30.37
C GLY A 365 11.01 47.78 29.32
N PHE A 366 11.94 46.85 29.15
CA PHE A 366 11.91 45.84 28.09
C PHE A 366 12.31 44.46 28.62
N CYS A 367 12.02 43.45 27.81
CA CYS A 367 12.52 42.09 27.94
C CYS A 367 13.36 41.76 26.71
N LEU A 368 14.49 41.08 26.90
CA LEU A 368 15.28 40.54 25.80
C LEU A 368 14.89 39.09 25.60
N ARG A 369 14.57 38.70 24.38
CA ARG A 369 14.45 37.29 24.00
C ARG A 369 15.69 36.88 23.26
N LEU A 370 16.39 35.88 23.79
CA LEU A 370 17.49 35.21 23.09
C LEU A 370 16.95 33.96 22.41
N ASP A 371 17.23 33.80 21.12
CA ASP A 371 16.82 32.63 20.35
C ASP A 371 17.86 32.33 19.26
N MET A 372 18.06 31.05 18.95
CA MET A 372 18.89 30.64 17.82
C MET A 372 18.10 30.83 16.53
N VAL A 373 18.80 31.19 15.46
CA VAL A 373 18.19 31.37 14.14
C VAL A 373 19.01 30.66 13.09
N HIS A 374 18.33 29.93 12.23
CA HIS A 374 18.87 29.49 10.96
C HIS A 374 18.48 30.51 9.91
N GLU A 375 19.43 31.29 9.42
CA GLU A 375 19.18 32.41 8.52
C GLU A 375 18.39 31.94 7.29
N ARG A 376 17.35 32.71 6.94
CA ARG A 376 16.42 32.43 5.82
C ARG A 376 15.57 31.16 5.96
N VAL A 377 15.72 30.40 7.04
CA VAL A 377 14.95 29.18 7.30
C VAL A 377 13.94 29.42 8.42
N VAL A 378 14.40 29.56 9.67
CA VAL A 378 13.51 29.65 10.84
C VAL A 378 14.23 30.12 12.10
N TRP A 379 13.50 30.79 12.99
CA TRP A 379 13.86 30.94 14.40
C TRP A 379 13.59 29.64 15.14
N PHE A 380 14.48 29.20 16.02
CA PHE A 380 14.33 27.90 16.67
C PHE A 380 13.04 27.85 17.47
N SER A 381 12.67 28.89 18.23
CA SER A 381 11.38 28.96 18.95
C SER A 381 10.11 28.87 18.08
N ALA A 382 10.22 29.14 16.77
CA ALA A 382 9.12 29.03 15.82
C ALA A 382 9.08 27.67 15.11
N ALA A 383 10.06 26.80 15.35
CA ALA A 383 10.13 25.47 14.78
C ALA A 383 9.23 24.47 15.56
N PRO A 384 8.65 23.44 14.91
CA PRO A 384 7.74 22.48 15.56
C PRO A 384 8.31 21.68 16.75
N ARG A 385 9.64 21.62 16.87
CA ARG A 385 10.39 20.96 17.96
C ARG A 385 11.32 21.94 18.70
N GLY A 386 11.11 23.23 18.50
CA GLY A 386 11.95 24.29 19.03
C GLY A 386 11.70 24.60 20.48
N GLU A 387 12.27 23.83 21.40
CA GLU A 387 12.31 24.23 22.80
C GLU A 387 13.48 25.17 23.04
N LEU A 388 13.33 26.46 22.70
CA LEU A 388 14.32 27.44 23.09
C LEU A 388 13.89 28.89 22.94
N ALA A 389 13.79 29.61 24.05
CA ALA A 389 13.94 31.06 24.10
C ALA A 389 14.20 31.44 25.56
N VAL A 390 15.17 32.31 25.82
CA VAL A 390 15.36 32.86 27.18
C VAL A 390 14.85 34.28 27.18
N ASP A 391 13.69 34.48 27.81
CA ASP A 391 13.14 35.80 28.11
C ASP A 391 13.88 36.35 29.35
N LEU A 392 14.66 37.40 29.17
CA LEU A 392 15.38 38.09 30.24
C LEU A 392 14.70 39.43 30.57
N PRO A 393 14.13 39.58 31.77
CA PRO A 393 13.64 40.87 32.21
C PRO A 393 14.83 41.82 32.39
N SER A 394 14.60 43.11 32.15
CA SER A 394 15.58 44.16 32.48
C SER A 394 15.98 44.19 33.96
N ASN A 395 15.27 43.48 34.85
CA ASN A 395 15.44 43.46 36.30
C ASN A 395 15.34 42.02 36.88
N MET A 396 16.44 41.28 37.12
CA MET A 396 16.71 40.39 38.30
C MET A 396 17.59 39.13 38.10
N ASP A 397 18.31 38.83 39.20
CA ASP A 397 19.25 37.74 39.55
C ASP A 397 18.68 36.29 39.65
N ARG A 398 19.48 35.32 39.16
CA ARG A 398 19.62 33.84 39.37
C ARG A 398 18.44 32.93 39.81
N SER A 399 18.27 31.78 39.13
CA SER A 399 17.32 30.66 39.45
C SER A 399 18.00 29.27 39.52
N PRO A 400 17.35 28.22 40.09
CA PRO A 400 17.66 26.82 39.75
C PRO A 400 16.45 25.95 39.32
N VAL A 401 16.74 24.87 38.58
CA VAL A 401 15.83 23.90 37.91
C VAL A 401 15.77 22.55 38.67
N LEU A 402 14.68 21.78 38.52
CA LEU A 402 14.50 20.39 39.00
C LEU A 402 14.10 19.45 37.83
N GLU A 403 14.62 18.22 37.83
CA GLU A 403 14.28 17.10 36.92
C GLU A 403 13.84 15.85 37.71
N PHE A 404 13.09 14.93 37.07
CA PHE A 404 12.70 13.61 37.58
C PHE A 404 12.83 12.50 36.50
N ASP A 405 13.29 11.31 36.93
CA ASP A 405 13.46 10.07 36.14
C ASP A 405 12.25 9.10 36.21
N ALA A 406 12.14 8.20 35.20
CA ALA A 406 11.14 7.13 35.09
C ALA A 406 11.73 5.70 35.29
N PRO A 407 10.92 4.66 35.66
CA PRO A 407 11.43 3.34 36.04
C PRO A 407 11.37 2.27 34.93
N ALA A 408 12.29 1.31 35.03
CA ALA A 408 12.59 0.22 34.09
C ALA A 408 11.71 -1.05 34.22
N ALA A 409 11.59 -1.79 33.11
CA ALA A 409 10.96 -3.12 33.00
C ALA A 409 11.94 -4.27 33.31
N ARG A 410 11.41 -5.45 33.71
CA ARG A 410 12.17 -6.72 33.83
C ARG A 410 11.43 -7.94 33.25
N GLU A 411 12.24 -8.77 32.58
CA GLU A 411 12.13 -10.10 31.90
C GLU A 411 11.75 -11.30 32.81
N ALA A 412 11.72 -12.61 32.44
CA ALA A 412 11.42 -13.49 31.28
C ALA A 412 11.59 -14.96 31.79
N GLY A 413 10.96 -15.97 31.17
CA GLY A 413 11.16 -17.41 31.46
C GLY A 413 10.70 -18.31 30.31
N HIS A 414 11.48 -19.37 30.00
CA HIS A 414 11.44 -20.26 28.82
C HIS A 414 10.08 -20.42 28.10
N ARG A 415 9.98 -19.98 26.84
CA ARG A 415 8.76 -20.00 26.01
C ARG A 415 8.91 -21.02 24.88
N GLY A 416 7.93 -21.92 24.71
CA GLY A 416 7.82 -22.75 23.51
C GLY A 416 7.77 -21.90 22.23
N LEU A 417 8.18 -22.48 21.09
CA LEU A 417 8.17 -21.78 19.81
C LEU A 417 6.78 -21.24 19.47
N ARG A 418 6.74 -20.07 18.82
CA ARG A 418 5.57 -19.48 18.19
C ARG A 418 5.56 -19.84 16.72
N ILE A 419 4.52 -20.54 16.29
CA ILE A 419 4.48 -21.22 15.00
C ILE A 419 3.25 -20.74 14.24
N VAL A 420 3.45 -20.33 13.00
CA VAL A 420 2.36 -20.04 12.08
C VAL A 420 2.22 -21.21 11.10
N ILE A 421 1.00 -21.74 10.97
CA ILE A 421 0.64 -22.73 9.95
C ILE A 421 -0.07 -21.99 8.82
N ALA A 422 0.59 -21.86 7.68
CA ALA A 422 0.05 -21.18 6.51
C ALA A 422 -0.63 -22.15 5.55
N THR A 423 -1.90 -21.89 5.24
CA THR A 423 -2.70 -22.69 4.32
C THR A 423 -3.67 -21.81 3.51
N THR A 424 -4.32 -22.40 2.51
CA THR A 424 -5.37 -21.76 1.73
C THR A 424 -6.72 -22.43 1.93
N GLN A 425 -7.76 -21.62 2.10
CA GLN A 425 -9.12 -22.10 2.30
C GLN A 425 -10.06 -21.44 1.28
N VAL A 426 -10.91 -22.25 0.66
CA VAL A 426 -12.05 -21.74 -0.11
C VAL A 426 -13.14 -21.37 0.91
N PRO A 427 -13.60 -20.11 0.98
CA PRO A 427 -14.59 -19.70 1.96
C PRO A 427 -15.83 -20.61 1.93
N PHE A 428 -16.37 -20.91 3.12
CA PHE A 428 -17.51 -21.82 3.34
C PHE A 428 -17.29 -23.30 3.00
N VAL A 429 -16.09 -23.68 2.56
CA VAL A 429 -15.71 -25.09 2.33
C VAL A 429 -14.86 -25.57 3.50
N ARG A 430 -15.17 -26.77 3.99
CA ARG A 430 -14.39 -27.46 5.02
C ARG A 430 -14.26 -28.93 4.65
N GLY A 431 -13.05 -29.45 4.70
CA GLY A 431 -12.75 -30.84 4.38
C GLY A 431 -11.42 -31.32 4.97
N GLY A 432 -10.83 -32.32 4.33
CA GLY A 432 -9.62 -32.99 4.84
C GLY A 432 -8.39 -32.08 4.98
N ALA A 433 -8.31 -30.98 4.21
CA ALA A 433 -7.21 -30.02 4.31
C ALA A 433 -7.31 -29.14 5.56
N GLU A 434 -8.53 -28.70 5.91
CA GLU A 434 -8.76 -27.93 7.14
C GLU A 434 -8.58 -28.82 8.37
N LEU A 435 -9.08 -30.06 8.35
CA LEU A 435 -8.86 -31.03 9.42
C LEU A 435 -7.37 -31.38 9.60
N LEU A 436 -6.59 -31.44 8.52
CA LEU A 436 -5.14 -31.62 8.58
C LEU A 436 -4.47 -30.46 9.35
N ALA A 437 -4.79 -29.22 8.97
CA ALA A 437 -4.20 -28.03 9.59
C ALA A 437 -4.57 -27.91 11.08
N GLU A 438 -5.83 -28.20 11.42
CA GLU A 438 -6.32 -28.26 12.79
C GLU A 438 -5.60 -29.34 13.60
N GLY A 439 -5.46 -30.56 13.06
CA GLY A 439 -4.75 -31.66 13.71
C GLY A 439 -3.27 -31.35 13.96
N LEU A 440 -2.60 -30.68 13.02
CA LEU A 440 -1.22 -30.22 13.20
C LEU A 440 -1.12 -29.16 14.30
N ARG A 441 -2.02 -28.18 14.32
CA ARG A 441 -2.06 -27.15 15.37
C ARG A 441 -2.22 -27.80 16.74
N ASP A 442 -3.19 -28.70 16.88
CA ASP A 442 -3.49 -29.34 18.16
C ASP A 442 -2.31 -30.20 18.64
N ALA A 443 -1.60 -30.86 17.72
CA ALA A 443 -0.37 -31.59 18.02
C ALA A 443 0.76 -30.67 18.51
N LEU A 444 0.97 -29.51 17.86
CA LEU A 444 1.97 -28.53 18.27
C LEU A 444 1.67 -27.94 19.66
N LEU A 445 0.39 -27.65 19.94
CA LEU A 445 -0.05 -27.19 21.25
C LEU A 445 0.19 -28.26 22.33
N ALA A 446 -0.08 -29.53 22.02
CA ALA A 446 0.14 -30.65 22.95
C ALA A 446 1.62 -30.85 23.30
N GLU A 447 2.54 -30.52 22.39
CA GLU A 447 4.00 -30.54 22.61
C GLU A 447 4.52 -29.23 23.26
N GLY A 448 3.64 -28.31 23.67
CA GLY A 448 3.99 -27.12 24.45
C GLY A 448 4.36 -25.88 23.63
N HIS A 449 4.10 -25.88 22.33
CA HIS A 449 4.30 -24.72 21.46
C HIS A 449 3.08 -23.80 21.44
N GLN A 450 3.26 -22.58 20.93
CA GLN A 450 2.15 -21.73 20.51
C GLN A 450 1.98 -21.90 19.00
N ALA A 451 0.78 -22.22 18.52
CA ALA A 451 0.53 -22.47 17.11
C ALA A 451 -0.78 -21.82 16.65
N GLU A 452 -0.73 -21.09 15.55
CA GLU A 452 -1.88 -20.42 14.94
C GLU A 452 -2.00 -20.76 13.45
N ILE A 453 -3.24 -20.89 12.96
CA ILE A 453 -3.52 -21.16 11.55
C ILE A 453 -3.81 -19.84 10.84
N THR A 454 -3.00 -19.51 9.84
CA THR A 454 -3.28 -18.42 8.89
C THR A 454 -3.88 -19.00 7.62
N ALA A 455 -5.21 -18.98 7.54
CA ALA A 455 -5.96 -19.44 6.38
C ALA A 455 -6.21 -18.28 5.39
N ILE A 456 -5.59 -18.36 4.22
CA ILE A 456 -5.71 -17.34 3.17
C ILE A 456 -6.92 -17.68 2.28
N PRO A 457 -7.90 -16.76 2.11
CA PRO A 457 -9.02 -16.97 1.20
C PRO A 457 -8.53 -17.24 -0.21
N PHE A 458 -8.96 -18.36 -0.80
CA PHE A 458 -8.44 -18.83 -2.07
C PHE A 458 -9.53 -18.94 -3.13
N ARG A 459 -9.27 -18.29 -4.26
CA ARG A 459 -10.09 -18.33 -5.47
C ARG A 459 -9.19 -18.66 -6.65
N TRP A 460 -9.45 -19.78 -7.32
CA TRP A 460 -8.61 -20.29 -8.41
C TRP A 460 -9.12 -19.94 -9.82
N TYR A 461 -10.28 -19.28 -9.91
CA TYR A 461 -10.92 -18.91 -11.18
C TYR A 461 -11.27 -17.42 -11.22
N PRO A 462 -11.24 -16.77 -12.40
CA PRO A 462 -10.56 -17.24 -13.61
C PRO A 462 -9.04 -17.39 -13.38
N PRO A 463 -8.29 -18.11 -14.24
CA PRO A 463 -6.92 -18.54 -13.95
C PRO A 463 -5.94 -17.41 -13.59
N GLU A 464 -6.16 -16.17 -14.05
CA GLU A 464 -5.31 -15.02 -13.70
C GLU A 464 -5.26 -14.79 -12.18
N ARG A 465 -6.35 -15.14 -11.47
CA ARG A 465 -6.41 -15.00 -10.01
C ARG A 465 -5.38 -15.86 -9.30
N LEU A 466 -4.92 -16.96 -9.90
CA LEU A 466 -3.86 -17.78 -9.32
C LEU A 466 -2.56 -16.97 -9.17
N LEU A 467 -2.23 -16.12 -10.15
CA LEU A 467 -1.05 -15.26 -10.10
C LEU A 467 -1.17 -14.21 -8.99
N ASP A 468 -2.36 -13.59 -8.86
CA ASP A 468 -2.62 -12.64 -7.77
C ASP A 468 -2.48 -13.32 -6.40
N MET A 469 -2.96 -14.55 -6.26
CA MET A 469 -2.84 -15.32 -5.02
C MET A 469 -1.40 -15.70 -4.70
N MET A 470 -0.61 -16.05 -5.71
CA MET A 470 0.82 -16.27 -5.55
C MET A 470 1.55 -15.01 -5.08
N LEU A 471 1.26 -13.87 -5.71
CA LEU A 471 1.85 -12.58 -5.34
C LEU A 471 1.41 -12.15 -3.94
N ALA A 472 0.13 -12.27 -3.61
CA ALA A 472 -0.39 -11.94 -2.29
C ALA A 472 0.32 -12.77 -1.20
N CYS A 473 0.39 -14.09 -1.36
CA CYS A 473 1.13 -14.94 -0.42
C CYS A 473 2.61 -14.56 -0.34
N ARG A 474 3.22 -14.14 -1.45
CA ARG A 474 4.63 -13.76 -1.47
C ARG A 474 4.92 -12.44 -0.75
N LEU A 475 3.95 -11.54 -0.69
CA LEU A 475 4.03 -10.22 -0.05
C LEU A 475 3.61 -10.24 1.43
N LEU A 476 2.94 -11.30 1.90
CA LEU A 476 2.61 -11.45 3.32
C LEU A 476 3.88 -11.60 4.16
N ASP A 477 4.01 -10.75 5.16
CA ASP A 477 5.01 -10.86 6.23
C ASP A 477 4.34 -11.38 7.49
N VAL A 478 4.77 -12.57 7.91
CA VAL A 478 4.31 -13.23 9.14
C VAL A 478 5.45 -13.41 10.13
N SER A 479 6.60 -12.77 9.91
CA SER A 479 7.78 -12.88 10.77
C SER A 479 7.60 -12.18 12.12
N GLU A 480 6.71 -11.19 12.20
CA GLU A 480 6.34 -10.48 13.42
C GLU A 480 4.90 -9.96 13.34
N THR A 481 4.10 -10.22 14.38
CA THR A 481 2.71 -9.75 14.47
C THR A 481 2.50 -9.09 15.82
N CYS A 482 1.97 -7.86 15.86
CA CYS A 482 1.73 -7.10 17.09
C CYS A 482 2.98 -6.95 18.00
N GLY A 483 4.17 -6.77 17.42
CA GLY A 483 5.42 -6.69 18.19
C GLY A 483 5.95 -8.06 18.65
N VAL A 484 5.31 -9.16 18.24
CA VAL A 484 5.60 -10.52 18.66
C VAL A 484 6.13 -11.32 17.47
N ARG A 485 7.42 -11.66 17.51
CA ARG A 485 8.08 -12.48 16.49
C ARG A 485 7.41 -13.86 16.31
N THR A 486 7.39 -14.36 15.08
CA THR A 486 7.10 -15.76 14.74
C THR A 486 8.42 -16.53 14.66
N ASP A 487 8.51 -17.68 15.30
CA ASP A 487 9.74 -18.46 15.37
C ASP A 487 9.84 -19.45 14.20
N VAL A 488 8.73 -20.05 13.75
CA VAL A 488 8.66 -20.98 12.61
C VAL A 488 7.40 -20.75 11.76
N LEU A 489 7.54 -20.88 10.44
CA LEU A 489 6.42 -20.94 9.51
C LEU A 489 6.34 -22.35 8.90
N ILE A 490 5.16 -22.99 9.00
CA ILE A 490 4.86 -24.26 8.33
C ILE A 490 3.89 -23.99 7.17
N GLY A 491 4.35 -24.17 5.93
CA GLY A 491 3.51 -24.00 4.73
C GLY A 491 2.90 -25.31 4.26
N LEU A 492 1.56 -25.34 4.08
CA LEU A 492 0.82 -26.57 3.73
C LEU A 492 0.38 -26.66 2.27
N LYS A 493 -0.29 -25.61 1.76
CA LYS A 493 -1.08 -25.69 0.53
C LYS A 493 -0.76 -24.55 -0.43
N PHE A 494 -0.87 -24.81 -1.73
CA PHE A 494 -0.67 -23.79 -2.76
C PHE A 494 -1.70 -22.65 -2.62
N PRO A 495 -1.33 -21.36 -2.80
CA PRO A 495 0.04 -20.82 -2.85
C PRO A 495 0.56 -20.33 -1.47
N ALA A 496 -0.10 -20.66 -0.36
CA ALA A 496 0.30 -20.23 0.98
C ALA A 496 1.72 -20.68 1.35
N TYR A 497 2.19 -21.81 0.81
CA TYR A 497 3.59 -22.22 0.96
C TYR A 497 4.61 -21.29 0.28
N PHE A 498 4.22 -20.21 -0.41
CA PHE A 498 5.13 -19.20 -0.96
C PHE A 498 5.46 -18.04 -0.02
N ILE A 499 4.80 -17.95 1.13
CA ILE A 499 5.13 -16.95 2.17
C ILE A 499 6.61 -17.05 2.56
N ARG A 500 7.24 -15.89 2.76
CA ARG A 500 8.64 -15.77 3.19
C ARG A 500 8.74 -15.94 4.70
N HIS A 501 9.69 -16.77 5.13
CA HIS A 501 10.08 -16.81 6.54
C HIS A 501 11.51 -17.37 6.66
N PRO A 502 12.38 -16.81 7.52
CA PRO A 502 13.77 -17.27 7.67
C PRO A 502 13.88 -18.71 8.22
N ALA A 503 12.88 -19.16 8.98
CA ALA A 503 12.74 -20.51 9.51
C ALA A 503 11.46 -21.15 8.94
N LYS A 504 11.48 -21.41 7.63
CA LYS A 504 10.35 -22.00 6.90
C LYS A 504 10.50 -23.51 6.80
N SER A 505 9.43 -24.23 7.11
CA SER A 505 9.26 -25.67 6.93
C SER A 505 8.05 -25.90 6.01
N LEU A 506 8.13 -26.86 5.12
CA LEU A 506 7.04 -27.21 4.21
C LEU A 506 6.56 -28.62 4.47
N TRP A 507 5.25 -28.76 4.63
CA TRP A 507 4.56 -30.04 4.66
C TRP A 507 3.48 -30.03 3.59
N LEU A 508 3.90 -30.33 2.37
CA LEU A 508 3.11 -30.13 1.17
C LEU A 508 1.93 -31.09 1.11
N LEU A 509 0.74 -30.50 1.07
CA LEU A 509 -0.52 -31.21 0.92
C LEU A 509 -0.71 -31.66 -0.54
N HIS A 510 -0.59 -30.73 -1.49
CA HIS A 510 -0.47 -30.98 -2.92
C HIS A 510 0.00 -29.71 -3.65
N GLN A 511 0.60 -29.85 -4.85
CA GLN A 511 0.75 -28.72 -5.78
C GLN A 511 -0.60 -28.36 -6.42
N HIS A 512 -0.65 -27.27 -7.20
CA HIS A 512 -1.79 -26.97 -8.05
C HIS A 512 -1.83 -27.93 -9.25
N ARG A 513 -2.44 -29.11 -9.07
CA ARG A 513 -2.39 -30.26 -10.00
C ARG A 513 -2.75 -29.96 -11.45
N THR A 514 -3.64 -28.99 -11.67
CA THR A 514 -4.07 -28.57 -13.02
C THR A 514 -2.93 -27.94 -13.82
N ALA A 515 -1.86 -27.47 -13.15
CA ALA A 515 -0.62 -27.03 -13.77
C ALA A 515 0.38 -28.16 -14.06
N TYR A 516 0.07 -29.42 -13.71
CA TYR A 516 0.99 -30.55 -13.79
C TYR A 516 0.32 -31.79 -14.40
N ASP A 517 -0.02 -32.77 -13.58
CA ASP A 517 -0.55 -34.09 -13.94
C ASP A 517 -1.96 -34.01 -14.54
N LEU A 518 -2.72 -32.97 -14.23
CA LEU A 518 -4.04 -32.73 -14.82
C LEU A 518 -4.00 -31.74 -16.01
N TRP A 519 -2.81 -31.35 -16.49
CA TRP A 519 -2.69 -30.47 -17.66
C TRP A 519 -3.14 -31.20 -18.94
N GLY A 520 -4.17 -30.69 -19.62
CA GLY A 520 -4.75 -31.30 -20.80
C GLY A 520 -5.67 -32.51 -20.52
N HIS A 521 -5.85 -32.87 -19.25
CA HIS A 521 -6.83 -33.87 -18.84
C HIS A 521 -8.21 -33.24 -18.72
N GLU A 522 -9.29 -33.99 -18.95
CA GLU A 522 -10.69 -33.51 -18.81
C GLU A 522 -11.05 -32.99 -17.40
N LEU A 523 -10.22 -33.29 -16.40
CA LEU A 523 -10.38 -32.87 -15.01
C LEU A 523 -9.61 -31.57 -14.71
N GLY A 524 -8.75 -31.12 -15.63
CA GLY A 524 -8.07 -29.85 -15.54
C GLY A 524 -8.95 -28.73 -16.08
N ASP A 525 -8.80 -27.53 -15.53
CA ASP A 525 -9.56 -26.34 -15.93
C ASP A 525 -8.66 -25.28 -16.59
N ILE A 526 -7.48 -25.04 -16.05
CA ILE A 526 -6.62 -23.93 -16.51
C ILE A 526 -6.24 -24.02 -17.99
N HIS A 527 -6.07 -25.23 -18.54
CA HIS A 527 -5.70 -25.44 -19.94
C HIS A 527 -6.82 -25.06 -20.93
N GLN A 528 -8.05 -24.88 -20.45
CA GLN A 528 -9.21 -24.49 -21.25
C GLN A 528 -9.23 -22.98 -21.54
N PHE A 529 -8.38 -22.19 -20.87
CA PHE A 529 -8.33 -20.74 -21.02
C PHE A 529 -7.18 -20.30 -21.94
N PRO A 530 -7.36 -19.22 -22.75
CA PRO A 530 -6.33 -18.75 -23.68
C PRO A 530 -4.98 -18.41 -23.04
N ASN A 531 -4.99 -17.91 -21.80
CA ASN A 531 -3.82 -17.57 -21.00
C ASN A 531 -3.37 -18.69 -20.05
N GLY A 532 -4.03 -19.85 -20.10
CA GLY A 532 -3.72 -21.01 -19.27
C GLY A 532 -2.24 -21.43 -19.30
N PRO A 533 -1.58 -21.50 -20.48
CA PRO A 533 -0.17 -21.88 -20.57
C PRO A 533 0.75 -20.94 -19.79
N GLN A 534 0.51 -19.64 -19.83
CA GLN A 534 1.28 -18.64 -19.11
C GLN A 534 1.10 -18.78 -17.59
N VAL A 535 -0.14 -19.01 -17.14
CA VAL A 535 -0.43 -19.24 -15.72
C VAL A 535 0.23 -20.53 -15.24
N ARG A 536 0.16 -21.61 -16.01
CA ARG A 536 0.86 -22.87 -15.72
C ARG A 536 2.35 -22.64 -15.57
N ASP A 537 2.98 -22.01 -16.55
CA ASP A 537 4.42 -21.81 -16.57
C ASP A 537 4.88 -20.97 -15.37
N ALA A 538 4.11 -19.94 -15.00
CA ALA A 538 4.36 -19.15 -13.80
C ALA A 538 4.25 -19.98 -12.51
N ILE A 539 3.22 -20.84 -12.37
CA ILE A 539 3.08 -21.76 -11.23
C ILE A 539 4.28 -22.71 -11.15
N GLN A 540 4.63 -23.36 -12.25
CA GLN A 540 5.75 -24.30 -12.27
C GLN A 540 7.09 -23.64 -11.98
N GLN A 541 7.30 -22.43 -12.51
CA GLN A 541 8.50 -21.65 -12.24
C GLN A 541 8.57 -21.25 -10.76
N ALA A 542 7.46 -20.80 -10.18
CA ALA A 542 7.39 -20.42 -8.77
C ALA A 542 7.64 -21.62 -7.85
N ASP A 543 7.04 -22.79 -8.12
CA ASP A 543 7.31 -24.01 -7.35
C ASP A 543 8.80 -24.37 -7.39
N ARG A 544 9.43 -24.37 -8.57
CA ARG A 544 10.86 -24.68 -8.74
C ARG A 544 11.78 -23.69 -8.03
N GLN A 545 11.40 -22.41 -7.96
CA GLN A 545 12.24 -21.36 -7.38
C GLN A 545 12.01 -21.16 -5.88
N LEU A 546 10.77 -21.25 -5.41
CA LEU A 546 10.38 -20.79 -4.07
C LEU A 546 10.22 -21.93 -3.05
N ILE A 547 9.94 -23.17 -3.48
CA ILE A 547 9.93 -24.33 -2.57
C ILE A 547 11.32 -24.57 -1.96
N PRO A 548 12.44 -24.49 -2.71
CA PRO A 548 13.79 -24.68 -2.16
C PRO A 548 14.22 -23.65 -1.10
N GLU A 549 13.47 -22.57 -0.90
CA GLU A 549 13.73 -21.61 0.18
C GLU A 549 13.45 -22.20 1.58
N ALA A 550 12.68 -23.29 1.66
CA ALA A 550 12.35 -23.95 2.92
C ALA A 550 13.52 -24.80 3.43
N ARG A 551 13.73 -24.79 4.76
CA ARG A 551 14.77 -25.59 5.42
C ARG A 551 14.42 -27.08 5.47
N VAL A 552 13.13 -27.36 5.64
CA VAL A 552 12.56 -28.71 5.65
C VAL A 552 11.53 -28.77 4.53
N ILE A 553 11.64 -29.78 3.67
CA ILE A 553 10.71 -30.01 2.55
C ILE A 553 10.17 -31.42 2.70
N SER A 554 8.91 -31.50 3.07
CA SER A 554 8.20 -32.75 3.32
C SER A 554 6.85 -32.72 2.63
N ALA A 555 6.24 -33.89 2.46
CA ALA A 555 4.95 -34.05 1.83
C ALA A 555 4.08 -35.00 2.66
N ILE A 556 2.76 -34.88 2.56
CA ILE A 556 1.83 -35.74 3.29
C ILE A 556 1.89 -37.22 2.84
N SER A 557 2.46 -37.50 1.67
CA SER A 557 2.55 -38.84 1.10
C SER A 557 3.72 -39.02 0.16
N GLN A 558 4.06 -40.27 -0.15
CA GLN A 558 5.04 -40.59 -1.18
C GLN A 558 4.53 -40.20 -2.57
N ASN A 559 3.21 -40.22 -2.80
CA ASN A 559 2.61 -39.80 -4.05
C ASN A 559 2.86 -38.32 -4.34
N VAL A 560 2.62 -37.45 -3.36
CA VAL A 560 2.89 -36.01 -3.47
C VAL A 560 4.40 -35.74 -3.58
N ALA A 561 5.22 -36.45 -2.81
CA ALA A 561 6.68 -36.35 -2.91
C ALA A 561 7.21 -36.73 -4.31
N ARG A 562 6.72 -37.85 -4.88
CA ARG A 562 7.08 -38.28 -6.24
C ARG A 562 6.61 -37.30 -7.31
N ARG A 563 5.43 -36.69 -7.12
CA ARG A 563 4.94 -35.64 -8.02
C ARG A 563 5.86 -34.43 -8.00
N LEU A 564 6.27 -33.99 -6.81
CA LEU A 564 7.23 -32.90 -6.65
C LEU A 564 8.56 -33.20 -7.34
N GLU A 565 9.12 -34.39 -7.12
CA GLU A 565 10.38 -34.78 -7.76
C GLU A 565 10.24 -34.88 -9.28
N ARG A 566 9.15 -35.48 -9.78
CA ARG A 566 8.88 -35.65 -11.22
C ARG A 566 8.80 -34.31 -11.97
N TYR A 567 8.06 -33.34 -11.42
CA TYR A 567 7.76 -32.10 -12.16
C TYR A 567 8.68 -30.93 -11.81
N CYS A 568 9.24 -30.91 -10.59
CA CYS A 568 10.07 -29.82 -10.10
C CYS A 568 11.53 -30.24 -9.85
N GLY A 569 11.85 -31.54 -9.84
CA GLY A 569 13.19 -32.02 -9.48
C GLY A 569 13.52 -31.85 -7.98
N ILE A 570 12.52 -31.59 -7.14
CA ILE A 570 12.70 -31.33 -5.71
C ILE A 570 12.28 -32.57 -4.92
N ARG A 571 13.20 -33.07 -4.09
CA ARG A 571 12.92 -34.20 -3.19
C ARG A 571 12.22 -33.71 -1.92
N ALA A 572 11.20 -34.44 -1.51
CA ALA A 572 10.50 -34.24 -0.25
C ALA A 572 10.42 -35.57 0.51
N GLN A 573 10.52 -35.52 1.84
CA GLN A 573 10.26 -36.70 2.67
C GLN A 573 8.75 -36.89 2.85
N ALA A 574 8.26 -38.12 2.65
CA ALA A 574 6.88 -38.47 2.99
C ALA A 574 6.73 -38.56 4.51
N VAL A 575 5.78 -37.81 5.07
CA VAL A 575 5.48 -37.77 6.51
C VAL A 575 3.99 -38.02 6.66
N TYR A 576 3.67 -39.23 7.12
CA TYR A 576 2.30 -39.69 7.31
C TYR A 576 1.76 -39.24 8.65
N HIS A 577 0.46 -38.97 8.68
CA HIS A 577 -0.24 -38.52 9.87
C HIS A 577 -1.59 -39.26 10.03
N PRO A 578 -2.10 -39.41 11.26
CA PRO A 578 -3.32 -40.20 11.48
C PRO A 578 -4.56 -39.47 10.93
N PRO A 579 -5.61 -40.21 10.52
CA PRO A 579 -6.89 -39.60 10.19
C PRO A 579 -7.53 -38.93 11.41
N PHE A 580 -8.46 -38.01 11.16
CA PHE A 580 -9.25 -37.39 12.23
C PHE A 580 -9.99 -38.48 13.02
N ASN A 581 -9.95 -38.41 14.36
CA ASN A 581 -10.54 -39.41 15.27
C ASN A 581 -10.00 -40.85 15.09
N ALA A 582 -8.73 -41.02 14.72
CA ALA A 582 -8.11 -42.34 14.47
C ALA A 582 -8.37 -43.37 15.58
N GLU A 583 -8.35 -42.93 16.84
CA GLU A 583 -8.57 -43.74 18.04
C GLU A 583 -10.01 -44.29 18.18
N ARG A 584 -10.99 -43.71 17.47
CA ARG A 584 -12.40 -44.11 17.57
C ARG A 584 -12.79 -45.20 16.58
N PHE A 585 -12.00 -45.40 15.53
CA PHE A 585 -12.25 -46.43 14.52
C PHE A 585 -12.06 -47.82 15.12
N HIS A 586 -13.04 -48.69 14.89
CA HIS A 586 -13.09 -50.04 15.43
C HIS A 586 -13.73 -50.98 14.41
N CYS A 587 -13.71 -52.29 14.72
CA CYS A 587 -14.36 -53.31 13.92
C CYS A 587 -15.57 -53.89 14.67
N ALA A 588 -16.68 -54.08 13.96
CA ALA A 588 -17.90 -54.70 14.46
C ALA A 588 -18.35 -55.83 13.52
N ALA A 589 -19.40 -56.55 13.91
CA ALA A 589 -20.02 -57.56 13.06
C ALA A 589 -20.44 -56.94 11.71
N ALA A 590 -19.94 -57.51 10.61
CA ALA A 590 -20.19 -56.98 9.28
C ALA A 590 -21.67 -57.09 8.91
N GLY A 591 -22.22 -56.00 8.38
CA GLY A 591 -23.49 -55.97 7.67
C GLY A 591 -23.32 -56.39 6.21
N GLU A 592 -24.34 -56.10 5.40
CA GLU A 592 -24.44 -56.55 4.01
C GLU A 592 -24.18 -55.39 3.03
N TYR A 593 -22.99 -54.76 3.12
CA TYR A 593 -22.58 -53.71 2.17
C TYR A 593 -21.06 -53.50 2.14
N LEU A 594 -20.58 -53.00 1.00
CA LEU A 594 -19.30 -52.33 0.85
C LEU A 594 -19.50 -50.83 1.04
N PHE A 595 -18.51 -50.16 1.63
CA PHE A 595 -18.61 -48.74 1.97
C PHE A 595 -17.74 -47.87 1.07
N PHE A 596 -18.31 -46.75 0.60
CA PHE A 596 -17.62 -45.74 -0.20
C PHE A 596 -17.78 -44.37 0.49
N PRO A 597 -16.86 -43.97 1.38
CA PRO A 597 -16.93 -42.74 2.16
C PRO A 597 -16.13 -41.60 1.52
N SER A 598 -16.69 -40.98 0.50
CA SER A 598 -16.02 -39.89 -0.20
C SER A 598 -17.03 -38.94 -0.85
N ARG A 599 -16.61 -37.68 -1.06
CA ARG A 599 -17.36 -36.73 -1.88
C ARG A 599 -17.69 -37.34 -3.25
N LEU A 600 -18.84 -37.00 -3.81
CA LEU A 600 -19.25 -37.44 -5.15
C LEU A 600 -18.66 -36.49 -6.18
N THR A 601 -17.57 -36.90 -6.82
CA THR A 601 -16.84 -36.12 -7.81
C THR A 601 -16.16 -37.04 -8.82
N GLN A 602 -15.96 -36.58 -10.05
CA GLN A 602 -15.44 -37.41 -11.15
C GLN A 602 -14.08 -38.06 -10.84
N ILE A 603 -13.18 -37.36 -10.13
CA ILE A 603 -11.87 -37.91 -9.73
C ILE A 603 -11.98 -39.08 -8.73
N LYS A 604 -13.13 -39.25 -8.06
CA LYS A 604 -13.38 -40.35 -7.13
C LYS A 604 -13.98 -41.59 -7.81
N ARG A 605 -14.38 -41.48 -9.08
CA ARG A 605 -14.82 -42.57 -9.96
C ARG A 605 -16.01 -43.39 -9.46
N GLN A 606 -17.06 -42.71 -8.98
CA GLN A 606 -18.31 -43.40 -8.64
C GLN A 606 -18.93 -44.09 -9.86
N GLU A 607 -18.79 -43.52 -11.06
CA GLU A 607 -19.24 -44.12 -12.33
C GLU A 607 -18.60 -45.48 -12.56
N LEU A 608 -17.27 -45.58 -12.37
CA LEU A 608 -16.53 -46.83 -12.54
C LEU A 608 -17.06 -47.93 -11.61
N VAL A 609 -17.41 -47.57 -10.36
CA VAL A 609 -18.02 -48.50 -9.40
C VAL A 609 -19.41 -48.93 -9.87
N LEU A 610 -20.25 -48.01 -10.37
CA LEU A 610 -21.58 -48.34 -10.88
C LEU A 610 -21.52 -49.27 -12.10
N GLU A 611 -20.60 -49.01 -13.03
CA GLU A 611 -20.35 -49.85 -14.20
C GLU A 611 -19.84 -51.24 -13.78
N ALA A 612 -18.93 -51.30 -12.79
CA ALA A 612 -18.48 -52.57 -12.23
C ALA A 612 -19.62 -53.36 -11.57
N LEU A 613 -20.50 -52.71 -10.82
CA LEU A 613 -21.66 -53.37 -10.19
C LEU A 613 -22.63 -54.01 -11.18
N ALA A 614 -22.68 -53.53 -12.42
CA ALA A 614 -23.50 -54.12 -13.47
C ALA A 614 -22.90 -55.45 -13.98
N LEU A 615 -21.59 -55.64 -13.80
CA LEU A 615 -20.83 -56.81 -14.23
C LEU A 615 -20.59 -57.83 -13.11
N THR A 616 -20.90 -57.50 -11.85
CA THR A 616 -20.74 -58.44 -10.73
C THR A 616 -21.69 -59.63 -10.84
N ARG A 617 -21.17 -60.84 -10.60
CA ARG A 617 -21.94 -62.09 -10.52
C ARG A 617 -22.73 -62.18 -9.22
N GLN A 618 -22.16 -61.65 -8.14
CA GLN A 618 -22.82 -61.53 -6.85
C GLN A 618 -23.72 -60.28 -6.82
N ARG A 619 -24.71 -60.29 -5.91
CA ARG A 619 -25.53 -59.11 -5.61
C ARG A 619 -24.78 -58.17 -4.64
N VAL A 620 -23.66 -57.63 -5.09
CA VAL A 620 -22.85 -56.67 -4.31
C VAL A 620 -23.67 -55.42 -4.05
N VAL A 621 -23.66 -54.92 -2.80
CA VAL A 621 -24.32 -53.67 -2.40
C VAL A 621 -23.27 -52.66 -1.96
N VAL A 622 -23.38 -51.42 -2.44
CA VAL A 622 -22.46 -50.32 -2.10
C VAL A 622 -23.23 -49.15 -1.47
N HIS A 623 -22.72 -48.67 -0.34
CA HIS A 623 -23.19 -47.47 0.32
C HIS A 623 -22.24 -46.30 0.06
N PHE A 624 -22.70 -45.29 -0.69
CA PHE A 624 -21.95 -44.05 -0.94
C PHE A 624 -22.31 -43.01 0.11
N ALA A 625 -21.31 -42.48 0.80
CA ALA A 625 -21.44 -41.43 1.80
C ALA A 625 -20.53 -40.25 1.48
N GLY A 626 -21.11 -39.06 1.36
CA GLY A 626 -20.43 -37.81 1.05
C GLY A 626 -21.31 -36.88 0.23
N PRO A 627 -21.12 -35.55 0.34
CA PRO A 627 -21.80 -34.59 -0.50
C PRO A 627 -21.26 -34.66 -1.94
N ALA A 628 -22.08 -34.26 -2.92
CA ALA A 628 -21.61 -34.02 -4.28
C ALA A 628 -21.08 -32.59 -4.45
N ASP A 629 -20.09 -32.41 -5.31
CA ASP A 629 -19.56 -31.08 -5.63
C ASP A 629 -20.60 -30.23 -6.38
N THR A 630 -21.49 -30.87 -7.15
CA THR A 630 -22.62 -30.19 -7.81
C THR A 630 -23.88 -31.04 -7.75
N PRO A 631 -25.09 -30.43 -7.62
CA PRO A 631 -26.35 -31.17 -7.69
C PRO A 631 -26.55 -31.95 -8.99
N SER A 632 -26.01 -31.44 -10.11
CA SER A 632 -26.10 -32.09 -11.42
C SER A 632 -25.32 -33.40 -11.48
N TYR A 633 -24.21 -33.51 -10.75
CA TYR A 633 -23.42 -34.73 -10.70
C TYR A 633 -24.16 -35.88 -9.99
N THR A 634 -24.84 -35.61 -8.89
CA THR A 634 -25.71 -36.59 -8.22
C THR A 634 -26.78 -37.12 -9.17
N GLY A 635 -27.44 -36.22 -9.91
CA GLY A 635 -28.44 -36.59 -10.93
C GLY A 635 -27.88 -37.53 -12.00
N LYS A 636 -26.67 -37.23 -12.52
CA LYS A 636 -25.97 -38.11 -13.48
C LYS A 636 -25.73 -39.51 -12.91
N LEU A 637 -25.26 -39.63 -11.67
CA LEU A 637 -25.02 -40.92 -11.02
C LEU A 637 -26.32 -41.72 -10.82
N HIS A 638 -27.42 -41.06 -10.42
CA HIS A 638 -28.72 -41.71 -10.31
C HIS A 638 -29.22 -42.23 -11.67
N THR A 639 -29.15 -41.42 -12.72
CA THR A 639 -29.52 -41.82 -14.08
C THR A 639 -28.66 -42.99 -14.56
N LEU A 640 -27.34 -42.93 -14.36
CA LEU A 640 -26.42 -44.00 -14.72
C LEU A 640 -26.75 -45.31 -13.99
N ALA A 641 -26.98 -45.25 -12.68
CA ALA A 641 -27.37 -46.42 -11.88
C ALA A 641 -28.71 -47.03 -12.34
N GLY A 642 -29.66 -46.20 -12.79
CA GLY A 642 -30.92 -46.63 -13.38
C GLY A 642 -30.71 -47.33 -14.73
N ASN A 643 -29.95 -46.70 -15.63
CA ASN A 643 -29.64 -47.23 -16.96
C ASN A 643 -28.88 -48.56 -16.90
N LEU A 644 -27.98 -48.71 -15.93
CA LEU A 644 -27.23 -49.94 -15.69
C LEU A 644 -28.03 -51.00 -14.92
N GLY A 645 -29.25 -50.70 -14.44
CA GLY A 645 -30.07 -51.63 -13.67
C GLY A 645 -29.54 -51.94 -12.27
N VAL A 646 -28.63 -51.12 -11.72
CA VAL A 646 -27.98 -51.34 -10.42
C VAL A 646 -28.53 -50.46 -9.30
N ALA A 647 -29.55 -49.64 -9.56
CA ALA A 647 -30.14 -48.73 -8.56
C ALA A 647 -30.55 -49.45 -7.25
N GLY A 648 -31.05 -50.68 -7.32
CA GLY A 648 -31.40 -51.49 -6.13
C GLY A 648 -30.22 -52.12 -5.38
N ARG A 649 -28.98 -51.85 -5.82
CA ARG A 649 -27.71 -52.29 -5.21
C ARG A 649 -26.93 -51.12 -4.61
N VAL A 650 -27.44 -49.90 -4.70
CA VAL A 650 -26.74 -48.68 -4.32
C VAL A 650 -27.55 -47.91 -3.30
N ARG A 651 -26.89 -47.43 -2.25
CA ARG A 651 -27.48 -46.52 -1.27
C ARG A 651 -26.70 -45.22 -1.21
N TRP A 652 -27.37 -44.11 -1.46
CA TRP A 652 -26.82 -42.76 -1.33
C TRP A 652 -27.15 -42.22 0.06
N LEU A 653 -26.15 -42.09 0.92
CA LEU A 653 -26.32 -41.64 2.30
C LEU A 653 -26.24 -40.11 2.43
N GLY A 654 -25.68 -39.41 1.43
CA GLY A 654 -25.41 -37.98 1.51
C GLY A 654 -24.36 -37.66 2.58
N THR A 655 -24.47 -36.49 3.20
CA THR A 655 -23.62 -36.11 4.33
C THR A 655 -24.06 -36.85 5.59
N ILE A 656 -23.13 -37.58 6.21
CA ILE A 656 -23.33 -38.33 7.45
C ILE A 656 -22.51 -37.73 8.58
N SER A 657 -22.90 -37.98 9.84
CA SER A 657 -22.10 -37.56 11.00
C SER A 657 -20.82 -38.39 11.12
N GLU A 658 -19.85 -37.89 11.87
CA GLU A 658 -18.62 -38.65 12.15
C GLU A 658 -18.91 -39.97 12.89
N ASP A 659 -19.88 -39.98 13.81
CA ASP A 659 -20.30 -41.17 14.53
C ASP A 659 -20.92 -42.22 13.57
N GLU A 660 -21.77 -41.76 12.65
CA GLU A 660 -22.32 -42.65 11.62
C GLU A 660 -21.21 -43.16 10.69
N LYS A 661 -20.25 -42.30 10.28
CA LYS A 661 -19.12 -42.71 9.45
C LYS A 661 -18.32 -43.84 10.11
N ILE A 662 -17.96 -43.68 11.39
CA ILE A 662 -17.22 -44.70 12.15
C ILE A 662 -18.01 -46.01 12.21
N GLU A 663 -19.31 -45.94 12.51
CA GLU A 663 -20.16 -47.14 12.57
C GLU A 663 -20.30 -47.83 11.21
N ARG A 664 -20.35 -47.04 10.12
CA ARG A 664 -20.41 -47.56 8.76
C ARG A 664 -19.13 -48.29 8.37
N TYR A 665 -17.98 -47.73 8.71
CA TYR A 665 -16.71 -48.44 8.57
C TYR A 665 -16.68 -49.72 9.40
N ALA A 666 -17.04 -49.66 10.68
CA ALA A 666 -17.01 -50.80 11.60
C ALA A 666 -17.85 -51.99 11.10
N ARG A 667 -18.99 -51.73 10.48
CA ARG A 667 -19.90 -52.76 9.95
C ARG A 667 -19.75 -53.05 8.45
N ALA A 668 -18.90 -52.36 7.70
CA ALA A 668 -18.69 -52.70 6.30
C ALA A 668 -18.09 -54.10 6.15
N VAL A 669 -18.34 -54.75 5.01
CA VAL A 669 -17.58 -55.95 4.61
C VAL A 669 -16.17 -55.54 4.20
N GLY A 670 -16.07 -54.42 3.50
CA GLY A 670 -14.85 -53.82 2.98
C GLY A 670 -15.16 -52.43 2.44
N VAL A 671 -14.11 -51.73 2.07
CA VAL A 671 -14.16 -50.34 1.62
C VAL A 671 -13.77 -50.27 0.16
N VAL A 672 -14.52 -49.53 -0.64
CA VAL A 672 -14.24 -49.31 -2.07
C VAL A 672 -13.83 -47.85 -2.23
N PHE A 673 -12.61 -47.64 -2.72
CA PHE A 673 -12.07 -46.31 -2.94
C PHE A 673 -11.08 -46.35 -4.11
N PRO A 674 -11.54 -46.19 -5.36
CA PRO A 674 -10.72 -46.20 -6.56
C PRO A 674 -10.56 -44.78 -7.14
N PRO A 675 -10.08 -43.77 -6.38
CA PRO A 675 -9.87 -42.44 -6.94
C PRO A 675 -8.83 -42.48 -8.06
N LEU A 676 -8.78 -41.46 -8.90
CA LEU A 676 -7.66 -41.23 -9.82
C LEU A 676 -6.59 -40.40 -9.09
N ASP A 677 -5.41 -40.99 -8.92
CA ASP A 677 -4.20 -40.35 -8.39
C ASP A 677 -4.45 -39.45 -7.16
N GLU A 678 -5.03 -40.03 -6.10
CA GLU A 678 -5.30 -39.34 -4.83
C GLU A 678 -3.99 -38.90 -4.16
N ASP A 679 -4.00 -37.75 -3.48
CA ASP A 679 -2.81 -37.26 -2.79
C ASP A 679 -2.41 -38.16 -1.61
N TYR A 680 -3.32 -38.37 -0.65
CA TYR A 680 -3.06 -39.16 0.56
C TYR A 680 -3.98 -40.37 0.67
N GLY A 681 -5.30 -40.14 0.76
CA GLY A 681 -6.29 -41.21 0.82
C GLY A 681 -6.61 -41.68 2.24
N TYR A 682 -7.10 -40.76 3.08
CA TYR A 682 -7.61 -41.04 4.44
C TYR A 682 -8.51 -42.27 4.51
N VAL A 683 -9.36 -42.48 3.50
CA VAL A 683 -10.27 -43.62 3.41
C VAL A 683 -9.56 -44.96 3.60
N SER A 684 -8.31 -45.06 3.11
CA SER A 684 -7.47 -46.25 3.27
C SER A 684 -7.07 -46.46 4.73
N LEU A 685 -6.65 -45.40 5.42
CA LEU A 685 -6.26 -45.45 6.84
C LEU A 685 -7.46 -45.71 7.76
N GLU A 686 -8.59 -45.05 7.49
CA GLU A 686 -9.86 -45.28 8.20
C GLU A 686 -10.31 -46.75 8.02
N ALA A 687 -10.17 -47.32 6.81
CA ALA A 687 -10.44 -48.74 6.55
C ALA A 687 -9.52 -49.67 7.35
N MET A 688 -8.20 -49.42 7.36
CA MET A 688 -7.22 -50.18 8.13
C MET A 688 -7.56 -50.15 9.63
N LEU A 689 -7.84 -48.96 10.17
CA LEU A 689 -8.20 -48.79 11.57
C LEU A 689 -9.51 -49.51 11.94
N SER A 690 -10.45 -49.63 11.02
CA SER A 690 -11.67 -50.42 11.20
C SER A 690 -11.56 -51.91 10.87
N SER A 691 -10.34 -52.41 10.65
CA SER A 691 -10.05 -53.79 10.21
C SER A 691 -10.83 -54.18 8.96
N LYS A 692 -10.90 -53.28 7.96
CA LYS A 692 -11.62 -53.50 6.70
C LYS A 692 -10.66 -53.55 5.52
N PRO A 693 -10.81 -54.53 4.62
CA PRO A 693 -10.03 -54.58 3.39
C PRO A 693 -10.44 -53.46 2.44
N LEU A 694 -9.47 -52.93 1.70
CA LEU A 694 -9.65 -51.88 0.70
C LEU A 694 -9.70 -52.47 -0.71
N VAL A 695 -10.62 -52.00 -1.56
CA VAL A 695 -10.60 -52.22 -3.01
C VAL A 695 -10.29 -50.88 -3.69
N THR A 696 -9.21 -50.83 -4.46
CA THR A 696 -8.74 -49.63 -5.16
C THR A 696 -8.17 -49.97 -6.55
N CYS A 697 -7.69 -48.97 -7.29
CA CYS A 697 -7.15 -49.15 -8.64
C CYS A 697 -5.64 -48.93 -8.74
N THR A 698 -5.00 -49.51 -9.76
CA THR A 698 -3.55 -49.42 -10.03
C THR A 698 -3.05 -47.99 -10.25
N ASP A 699 -3.93 -47.05 -10.54
CA ASP A 699 -3.66 -45.63 -10.76
C ASP A 699 -4.24 -44.73 -9.65
N SER A 700 -4.58 -45.29 -8.48
CA SER A 700 -5.24 -44.54 -7.41
C SER A 700 -4.36 -43.60 -6.58
N GLY A 701 -3.05 -43.59 -6.77
CA GLY A 701 -2.14 -42.69 -6.05
C GLY A 701 -1.92 -43.11 -4.60
N GLY A 702 -2.12 -42.21 -3.64
CA GLY A 702 -1.86 -42.38 -2.20
C GLY A 702 -2.40 -43.67 -1.56
N PRO A 703 -3.63 -44.15 -1.87
CA PRO A 703 -4.13 -45.46 -1.42
C PRO A 703 -3.18 -46.64 -1.66
N LEU A 704 -2.38 -46.60 -2.72
CA LEU A 704 -1.41 -47.64 -3.07
C LEU A 704 -0.24 -47.74 -2.07
N GLU A 705 -0.03 -46.74 -1.23
CA GLU A 705 0.98 -46.75 -0.16
C GLU A 705 0.53 -47.57 1.05
N PHE A 706 -0.79 -47.69 1.24
CA PHE A 706 -1.41 -48.29 2.42
C PHE A 706 -1.91 -49.71 2.18
N VAL A 707 -2.23 -50.06 0.93
CA VAL A 707 -2.69 -51.40 0.56
C VAL A 707 -1.53 -52.31 0.14
N ASP A 708 -1.56 -53.56 0.61
CA ASP A 708 -0.70 -54.65 0.14
C ASP A 708 -1.58 -55.61 -0.69
N PRO A 709 -1.42 -55.65 -2.03
CA PRO A 709 -2.31 -56.36 -2.93
C PRO A 709 -2.47 -57.85 -2.57
N GLY A 710 -3.71 -58.27 -2.32
CA GLY A 710 -4.07 -59.64 -1.94
C GLY A 710 -3.88 -59.96 -0.46
N ALA A 711 -3.12 -59.15 0.30
CA ALA A 711 -2.89 -59.35 1.72
C ALA A 711 -3.78 -58.46 2.60
N THR A 712 -3.88 -57.15 2.32
CA THR A 712 -4.70 -56.21 3.09
C THR A 712 -5.89 -55.64 2.31
N GLY A 713 -5.92 -55.89 1.01
CA GLY A 713 -6.95 -55.40 0.10
C GLY A 713 -6.74 -55.90 -1.32
N LEU A 714 -7.52 -55.39 -2.27
CA LEU A 714 -7.44 -55.75 -3.69
C LEU A 714 -7.15 -54.50 -4.51
N VAL A 715 -6.20 -54.62 -5.43
CA VAL A 715 -5.86 -53.58 -6.41
C VAL A 715 -6.23 -54.10 -7.79
N ALA A 716 -7.15 -53.42 -8.45
CA ALA A 716 -7.64 -53.79 -9.78
C ALA A 716 -7.14 -52.80 -10.85
N GLU A 717 -7.14 -53.22 -12.11
CA GLU A 717 -7.04 -52.24 -13.20
C GLU A 717 -8.26 -51.29 -13.20
N PRO A 718 -8.12 -50.03 -13.64
CA PRO A 718 -9.18 -49.03 -13.65
C PRO A 718 -10.19 -49.30 -14.77
N SER A 719 -10.79 -50.50 -14.76
CA SER A 719 -11.80 -50.95 -15.72
C SER A 719 -13.00 -51.56 -14.98
N PRO A 720 -14.23 -51.42 -15.52
CA PRO A 720 -15.42 -52.01 -14.89
C PRO A 720 -15.28 -53.51 -14.64
N ALA A 721 -14.71 -54.27 -15.58
CA ALA A 721 -14.58 -55.71 -15.48
C ALA A 721 -13.61 -56.14 -14.35
N ALA A 722 -12.41 -55.55 -14.31
CA ALA A 722 -11.43 -55.89 -13.27
C ALA A 722 -11.92 -55.47 -11.88
N LEU A 723 -12.57 -54.31 -11.78
CA LEU A 723 -13.16 -53.87 -10.52
C LEU A 723 -14.31 -54.79 -10.09
N ALA A 724 -15.17 -55.23 -11.01
CA ALA A 724 -16.24 -56.17 -10.72
C ALA A 724 -15.73 -57.50 -10.14
N GLU A 725 -14.64 -58.05 -10.70
CA GLU A 725 -14.00 -59.26 -10.18
C GLU A 725 -13.47 -59.07 -8.76
N ALA A 726 -12.84 -57.93 -8.48
CA ALA A 726 -12.37 -57.60 -7.13
C ALA A 726 -13.54 -57.46 -6.14
N LEU A 727 -14.63 -56.79 -6.54
CA LEU A 727 -15.85 -56.66 -5.73
C LEU A 727 -16.50 -58.02 -5.47
N ASP A 728 -16.62 -58.88 -6.49
CA ASP A 728 -17.16 -60.24 -6.36
C ASP A 728 -16.33 -61.11 -5.42
N ARG A 729 -15.00 -61.06 -5.56
CA ARG A 729 -14.08 -61.82 -4.71
C ARG A 729 -14.25 -61.42 -3.24
N LEU A 730 -14.25 -60.12 -2.98
CA LEU A 730 -14.39 -59.61 -1.62
C LEU A 730 -15.79 -59.86 -1.05
N TRP A 731 -16.82 -59.83 -1.90
CA TRP A 731 -18.19 -60.09 -1.48
C TRP A 731 -18.45 -61.57 -1.19
N GLY A 732 -17.94 -62.46 -2.04
CA GLY A 732 -18.19 -63.90 -2.00
C GLY A 732 -17.48 -64.64 -0.88
N ASP A 733 -16.30 -64.19 -0.46
CA ASP A 733 -15.54 -64.81 0.64
C ASP A 733 -15.41 -63.85 1.84
N ARG A 734 -16.42 -63.87 2.71
CA ARG A 734 -16.47 -63.04 3.93
C ARG A 734 -15.35 -63.39 4.92
N ALA A 735 -14.84 -64.62 4.92
CA ALA A 735 -13.77 -65.02 5.81
C ALA A 735 -12.44 -64.43 5.34
N GLN A 736 -12.14 -64.52 4.05
CA GLN A 736 -10.98 -63.87 3.44
C GLN A 736 -11.05 -62.35 3.61
N ALA A 737 -12.22 -61.73 3.41
CA ALA A 737 -12.38 -60.29 3.64
C ALA A 737 -12.03 -59.87 5.07
N ARG A 738 -12.47 -60.63 6.09
CA ARG A 738 -12.12 -60.38 7.49
C ARG A 738 -10.62 -60.56 7.76
N ALA A 739 -10.02 -61.61 7.19
CA ALA A 739 -8.59 -61.86 7.34
C ALA A 739 -7.74 -60.73 6.73
N MET A 740 -8.08 -60.28 5.52
CA MET A 740 -7.43 -59.14 4.88
C MET A 740 -7.61 -57.85 5.70
N GLY A 741 -8.80 -57.61 6.23
CA GLY A 741 -9.08 -56.47 7.08
C GLY A 741 -8.25 -56.47 8.38
N GLN A 742 -8.09 -57.62 9.03
CA GLN A 742 -7.23 -57.73 10.20
C GLN A 742 -5.76 -57.47 9.85
N ALA A 743 -5.27 -58.04 8.75
CA ALA A 743 -3.92 -57.77 8.26
C ALA A 743 -3.71 -56.28 7.93
N ALA A 744 -4.74 -55.59 7.44
CA ALA A 744 -4.72 -54.15 7.22
C ALA A 744 -4.52 -53.36 8.53
N ARG A 745 -5.21 -53.75 9.61
CA ARG A 745 -5.03 -53.13 10.94
C ARG A 745 -3.63 -53.37 11.50
N ASP A 746 -3.13 -54.60 11.39
CA ASP A 746 -1.78 -54.95 11.86
C ASP A 746 -0.71 -54.17 11.11
N ARG A 747 -0.89 -53.99 9.78
CA ARG A 747 -0.04 -53.13 8.96
C ARG A 747 -0.05 -51.69 9.45
N TYR A 748 -1.22 -51.10 9.73
CA TYR A 748 -1.31 -49.72 10.24
C TYR A 748 -0.49 -49.54 11.53
N ALA A 749 -0.60 -50.48 12.46
CA ALA A 749 0.15 -50.45 13.71
C ALA A 749 1.68 -50.46 13.49
N GLY A 750 2.15 -51.21 12.48
CA GLY A 750 3.57 -51.28 12.11
C GLY A 750 4.11 -50.05 11.35
N MET A 751 3.23 -49.16 10.85
CA MET A 751 3.66 -47.95 10.13
C MET A 751 4.04 -46.79 11.06
N HIS A 752 3.79 -46.89 12.36
CA HIS A 752 4.12 -45.88 13.38
C HIS A 752 3.59 -44.46 13.07
N ILE A 753 2.43 -44.38 12.41
CA ILE A 753 1.80 -43.10 12.04
C ILE A 753 1.33 -42.37 13.31
N SER A 754 1.90 -41.19 13.58
CA SER A 754 1.55 -40.39 14.76
C SER A 754 1.78 -38.90 14.54
N TRP A 755 0.98 -38.06 15.20
CA TRP A 755 1.16 -36.61 15.19
C TRP A 755 2.49 -36.18 15.80
N LYS A 756 2.99 -36.91 16.81
CA LYS A 756 4.30 -36.64 17.42
C LYS A 756 5.43 -36.71 16.38
N SER A 757 5.45 -37.77 15.56
CA SER A 757 6.44 -37.89 14.49
C SER A 757 6.33 -36.79 13.44
N VAL A 758 5.12 -36.26 13.18
CA VAL A 758 4.93 -35.11 12.29
C VAL A 758 5.58 -33.87 12.89
N VAL A 759 5.29 -33.56 14.16
CA VAL A 759 5.85 -32.37 14.84
C VAL A 759 7.37 -32.44 14.90
N GLU A 760 7.94 -33.56 15.33
CA GLU A 760 9.39 -33.77 15.42
C GLU A 760 10.09 -33.60 14.07
N HIS A 761 9.40 -33.93 12.97
CA HIS A 761 9.96 -33.79 11.64
C HIS A 761 9.87 -32.35 11.09
N LEU A 762 8.78 -31.66 11.37
CA LEU A 762 8.52 -30.33 10.80
C LEU A 762 9.25 -29.20 11.51
N LEU A 763 9.57 -29.37 12.79
CA LEU A 763 10.31 -28.38 13.56
C LEU A 763 11.82 -28.60 13.37
N PRO A 764 12.57 -27.56 12.96
CA PRO A 764 14.02 -27.66 12.95
C PRO A 764 14.52 -27.85 14.39
N GLY A 765 15.43 -28.81 14.59
CA GLY A 765 16.09 -29.05 15.87
C GLY A 765 17.03 -27.93 16.31
#